data_AF-A0A1E5TDI1-F1
#
_entry.id   AF-A0A1E5TDI1-F1
#
_cell.length_a   1.000
_cell.length_b   1.000
_cell.length_c   1.000
_cell.angle_alpha   90.00
_cell.angle_beta   90.00
_cell.angle_gamma   90.00
#
_symmetry.space_group_name_H-M   'P 1'
#
loop_
_entity.id
_entity.type
_entity.pdbx_description
1 polymer ?
#
loop_
_entity_poly.entity_id
_entity_poly.type
_entity_poly.pdbx_seq_one_letter_code
_entity_poly.pdbx_strand_id
1 'polypeptide(L)'
;MKIIKSLLLSATFVGLLMCGNKTIAQTRIGDTGVTFDNSKNDANYPFMKEWQKAGVKNGIPSRNSLVVKKEIKPTDSDGIQEAIDSLDTGGKTSVILLKEGEYNIDKPITIKSNVVLRGENQEAVKLNVTIRSNGSNDKKTFIFKESKNSGIEDLSMEYIPKKDVTIYDDKNVNRNKYCGDKCFGNNPEGLKDMYVTFVRIDSKSKNCWVDNCVFKNSGSDPIEIMGNNNTFRGNFVDACFNKGGGGNGYYDIRGDYNLIAYERVRRIRHFTIQLGAKYNVVINCDLEVDVNFHNDDDGFNLVEKNKIKSEQWRSWGAFASGGSRFGHRKPGENNIIFNNDVSGKNNSSQFGGSDKVFVFDQYSKPRVLRNSAPTGGTFYPAILNGGGSNISVSSVSLSHAAISLNVDETRKLNETVLPNNATNKSVTWSSSDTSIATVNSSGSVTAVSSGVAIITVTSNDGNKTASSTITVVDGTGSQFITLTPIHDAYLQGSDETRFNNEIIRVENGKRVGYFQFDLRSISGSITNAKLKLTCINDSGSGEVNVELGNNNDWTESNLSNKNKPLSSTLLGSLDSDYSLGTTYTWDLDNNKIPTNGIVSIIVSHVEGNDMAFASKENSTNVPQLEISYLPTSSARTTLKKDISKNDNNVLAYPNPFNNELSVLLGNNDIHSIKVTNIEGRIIYEKQQISPNENKIDLLLKNRENGMYIIILEGKEYTKTLKVIKKN
;
A
#
# COMPACT_ATOMS: atom_id res chain seq x y z
N MET A 1 21.05 19.55 -83.78
CA MET A 1 21.85 20.43 -82.90
C MET A 1 21.11 20.53 -81.57
N LYS A 2 21.44 19.63 -80.63
CA LYS A 2 22.08 19.91 -79.32
C LYS A 2 21.16 20.66 -78.32
N ILE A 3 20.48 19.97 -77.39
CA ILE A 3 20.90 19.56 -76.01
C ILE A 3 20.97 20.83 -75.11
N ILE A 4 20.41 20.94 -73.89
CA ILE A 4 20.96 20.41 -72.63
C ILE A 4 19.97 20.59 -71.46
N LYS A 5 19.66 19.45 -70.81
CA LYS A 5 19.39 19.29 -69.37
C LYS A 5 20.71 19.36 -68.60
N SER A 6 20.64 19.74 -67.32
CA SER A 6 21.35 19.14 -66.18
C SER A 6 22.46 19.93 -65.47
N LEU A 7 22.42 19.77 -64.14
CA LEU A 7 23.53 19.42 -63.23
C LEU A 7 24.46 20.51 -62.67
N LEU A 8 24.69 20.36 -61.34
CA LEU A 8 25.93 20.59 -60.57
C LEU A 8 26.36 22.07 -60.36
N LEU A 9 26.84 22.53 -59.20
CA LEU A 9 27.98 22.09 -58.39
C LEU A 9 27.88 22.83 -57.02
N SER A 10 27.82 22.16 -55.86
CA SER A 10 28.93 21.83 -54.91
C SER A 10 29.48 22.98 -54.03
N ALA A 11 29.54 22.72 -52.71
CA ALA A 11 30.67 22.95 -51.79
C ALA A 11 30.26 22.61 -50.34
N THR A 12 30.46 21.35 -49.90
CA THR A 12 31.40 20.90 -48.84
C THR A 12 31.15 21.43 -47.42
N PHE A 13 30.65 20.54 -46.54
CA PHE A 13 31.12 20.46 -45.15
C PHE A 13 31.26 18.99 -44.76
N VAL A 14 32.47 18.62 -44.35
CA VAL A 14 32.83 17.32 -43.79
C VAL A 14 32.46 17.32 -42.32
N GLY A 15 31.86 16.23 -41.81
CA GLY A 15 31.65 16.09 -40.38
C GLY A 15 30.84 14.86 -39.97
N LEU A 16 31.55 13.76 -39.74
CA LEU A 16 31.22 12.65 -38.84
C LEU A 16 29.78 12.09 -38.86
N LEU A 17 29.65 10.90 -39.45
CA LEU A 17 28.67 9.92 -38.99
C LEU A 17 28.89 9.71 -37.48
N MET A 18 28.04 10.30 -36.64
CA MET A 18 27.79 9.79 -35.31
C MET A 18 27.12 8.43 -35.47
N CYS A 19 27.93 7.39 -35.51
CA CYS A 19 27.51 6.03 -35.24
C CYS A 19 26.91 6.06 -33.83
N GLY A 20 25.58 6.20 -33.74
CA GLY A 20 24.87 6.11 -32.48
C GLY A 20 25.21 4.76 -31.87
N ASN A 21 25.95 4.77 -30.77
CA ASN A 21 26.11 3.59 -29.92
C ASN A 21 24.71 3.22 -29.43
N LYS A 22 24.04 2.32 -30.16
CA LYS A 22 22.92 1.56 -29.61
C LYS A 22 23.48 0.83 -28.42
N THR A 23 23.17 1.29 -27.22
CA THR A 23 23.38 0.52 -26.00
C THR A 23 22.66 -0.81 -26.21
N ILE A 24 23.42 -1.87 -26.47
CA ILE A 24 22.87 -3.21 -26.62
C ILE A 24 22.32 -3.56 -25.23
N ALA A 25 21.00 -3.68 -25.12
CA ALA A 25 20.39 -4.13 -23.88
C ALA A 25 21.02 -5.46 -23.48
N GLN A 26 21.55 -5.53 -22.26
CA GLN A 26 22.21 -6.72 -21.74
C GLN A 26 21.24 -7.90 -21.81
N THR A 27 21.68 -9.00 -22.42
CA THR A 27 20.86 -10.19 -22.52
C THR A 27 20.92 -10.98 -21.21
N ARG A 28 19.76 -11.35 -20.66
CA ARG A 28 19.62 -12.32 -19.57
C ARG A 28 19.30 -13.69 -20.16
N ILE A 29 19.60 -14.75 -19.42
CA ILE A 29 19.13 -16.10 -19.76
C ILE A 29 17.61 -16.06 -20.04
N GLY A 30 17.22 -16.60 -21.19
CA GLY A 30 15.83 -16.58 -21.69
C GLY A 30 15.42 -15.36 -22.51
N ASP A 31 16.25 -14.31 -22.65
CA ASP A 31 15.97 -13.20 -23.58
C ASP A 31 16.15 -13.62 -25.05
N THR A 32 15.45 -12.93 -25.95
CA THR A 32 15.76 -13.04 -27.38
C THR A 32 17.21 -12.68 -27.67
N GLY A 33 17.86 -13.51 -28.49
CA GLY A 33 19.24 -13.31 -28.92
C GLY A 33 20.30 -13.91 -27.99
N VAL A 34 19.91 -14.60 -26.90
CA VAL A 34 20.84 -15.43 -26.13
C VAL A 34 21.40 -16.53 -27.05
N THR A 35 22.73 -16.63 -27.08
CA THR A 35 23.47 -17.68 -27.78
C THR A 35 24.27 -18.51 -26.79
N PHE A 36 24.93 -19.58 -27.23
CA PHE A 36 25.67 -20.49 -26.36
C PHE A 36 27.11 -20.65 -26.83
N ASP A 37 28.04 -20.62 -25.87
CA ASP A 37 29.44 -20.88 -26.12
C ASP A 37 29.64 -22.39 -26.24
N ASN A 38 29.47 -22.89 -27.45
CA ASN A 38 29.57 -24.31 -27.73
C ASN A 38 30.98 -24.89 -27.55
N SER A 39 32.02 -24.05 -27.42
CA SER A 39 33.36 -24.50 -27.08
C SER A 39 33.46 -25.02 -25.64
N LYS A 40 32.52 -24.62 -24.78
CA LYS A 40 32.41 -25.07 -23.38
C LYS A 40 31.65 -26.39 -23.22
N ASN A 41 31.10 -26.94 -24.29
CA ASN A 41 30.42 -28.24 -24.22
C ASN A 41 31.41 -29.35 -23.87
N ASP A 42 31.06 -30.16 -22.88
CA ASP A 42 31.85 -31.31 -22.47
C ASP A 42 31.41 -32.57 -23.23
N ALA A 43 32.35 -33.24 -23.90
CA ALA A 43 32.07 -34.43 -24.70
C ALA A 43 31.49 -35.61 -23.89
N ASN A 44 31.74 -35.65 -22.58
CA ASN A 44 31.17 -36.67 -21.69
C ASN A 44 29.68 -36.42 -21.39
N TYR A 45 29.15 -35.24 -21.75
CA TYR A 45 27.79 -34.81 -21.50
C TYR A 45 27.13 -34.36 -22.82
N PRO A 46 26.88 -35.30 -23.76
CA PRO A 46 26.36 -34.96 -25.09
C PRO A 46 24.99 -34.27 -25.05
N PHE A 47 24.23 -34.44 -23.97
CA PHE A 47 22.93 -33.80 -23.74
C PHE A 47 23.02 -32.31 -23.36
N MET A 48 24.21 -31.72 -23.19
CA MET A 48 24.35 -30.26 -22.97
C MET A 48 23.64 -29.44 -24.07
N LYS A 49 23.65 -29.93 -25.31
CA LYS A 49 22.96 -29.29 -26.44
C LYS A 49 21.44 -29.35 -26.34
N GLU A 50 20.87 -30.31 -25.60
CA GLU A 50 19.43 -30.39 -25.38
C GLU A 50 18.98 -29.34 -24.38
N TRP A 51 19.75 -29.11 -23.31
CA TRP A 51 19.44 -28.04 -22.35
C TRP A 51 19.42 -26.66 -23.00
N GLN A 52 20.29 -26.39 -23.98
CA GLN A 52 20.28 -25.11 -24.72
C GLN A 52 18.96 -24.80 -25.43
N LYS A 53 18.09 -25.81 -25.65
CA LYS A 53 16.75 -25.64 -26.23
C LYS A 53 15.68 -25.29 -25.19
N ALA A 54 16.02 -25.32 -23.90
CA ALA A 54 15.10 -25.01 -22.82
C ALA A 54 14.68 -23.54 -22.86
N GLY A 55 13.38 -23.31 -22.68
CA GLY A 55 12.75 -21.99 -22.72
C GLY A 55 11.95 -21.74 -23.99
N VAL A 56 11.38 -20.53 -24.06
CA VAL A 56 10.73 -19.99 -25.25
C VAL A 56 11.69 -20.07 -26.42
N LYS A 57 11.25 -20.66 -27.54
CA LYS A 57 12.07 -20.73 -28.75
C LYS A 57 12.45 -19.32 -29.22
N ASN A 58 13.75 -19.09 -29.39
CA ASN A 58 14.37 -17.78 -29.68
C ASN A 58 14.25 -16.75 -28.55
N GLY A 59 13.95 -17.18 -27.31
CA GLY A 59 13.83 -16.33 -26.14
C GLY A 59 12.53 -15.52 -26.08
N ILE A 60 12.25 -14.96 -24.91
CA ILE A 60 11.14 -14.04 -24.67
C ILE A 60 11.34 -12.78 -25.54
N PRO A 61 10.34 -12.39 -26.36
CA PRO A 61 10.43 -11.18 -27.18
C PRO A 61 10.76 -9.94 -26.35
N SER A 62 11.60 -9.05 -26.89
CA SER A 62 11.91 -7.78 -26.23
C SER A 62 10.64 -6.95 -26.01
N ARG A 63 10.49 -6.32 -24.85
CA ARG A 63 9.30 -5.53 -24.52
C ARG A 63 8.96 -4.46 -25.55
N ASN A 64 9.99 -3.78 -26.06
CA ASN A 64 9.87 -2.73 -27.08
C ASN A 64 9.53 -3.27 -28.48
N SER A 65 9.68 -4.58 -28.69
CA SER A 65 9.30 -5.24 -29.94
C SER A 65 7.83 -5.64 -29.99
N LEU A 66 7.15 -5.71 -28.83
CA LEU A 66 5.75 -6.08 -28.73
C LEU A 66 4.85 -4.84 -28.74
N VAL A 67 3.84 -4.85 -29.61
CA VAL A 67 2.90 -3.73 -29.77
C VAL A 67 1.81 -3.82 -28.70
N VAL A 68 1.62 -2.75 -27.93
CA VAL A 68 0.43 -2.57 -27.10
C VAL A 68 -0.75 -2.26 -28.01
N LYS A 69 -1.74 -3.16 -28.03
CA LYS A 69 -2.94 -3.04 -28.88
C LYS A 69 -4.19 -2.68 -28.09
N LYS A 70 -4.20 -2.93 -26.78
CA LYS A 70 -5.32 -2.61 -25.91
C LYS A 70 -4.79 -2.20 -24.55
N GLU A 71 -5.45 -1.23 -23.93
CA GLU A 71 -5.25 -0.88 -22.53
C GLU A 71 -6.55 -1.11 -21.77
N ILE A 72 -6.48 -1.68 -20.58
CA ILE A 72 -7.65 -1.88 -19.72
C ILE A 72 -7.38 -1.36 -18.32
N LYS A 73 -8.36 -0.62 -17.78
CA LYS A 73 -8.40 -0.18 -16.39
C LYS A 73 -8.80 -1.35 -15.47
N PRO A 74 -8.66 -1.20 -14.15
CA PRO A 74 -9.16 -2.16 -13.17
C PRO A 74 -10.56 -2.68 -13.50
N THR A 75 -10.68 -4.00 -13.61
CA THR A 75 -11.90 -4.72 -13.97
C THR A 75 -11.87 -6.10 -13.32
N ASP A 76 -12.95 -6.86 -13.47
CA ASP A 76 -13.03 -8.25 -13.03
C ASP A 76 -12.51 -9.26 -14.06
N SER A 77 -12.61 -10.55 -13.75
CA SER A 77 -12.27 -11.64 -14.65
C SER A 77 -12.96 -11.55 -16.03
N ASP A 78 -14.22 -11.12 -16.10
CA ASP A 78 -14.95 -11.03 -17.37
C ASP A 78 -14.37 -9.93 -18.25
N GLY A 79 -14.07 -8.76 -17.68
CA GLY A 79 -13.46 -7.67 -18.44
C GLY A 79 -12.07 -8.02 -18.99
N ILE A 80 -11.27 -8.78 -18.22
CA ILE A 80 -9.98 -9.29 -18.72
C ILE A 80 -10.21 -10.32 -19.83
N GLN A 81 -11.15 -11.26 -19.64
CA GLN A 81 -11.45 -12.28 -20.64
C GLN A 81 -11.99 -11.66 -21.94
N GLU A 82 -12.90 -10.70 -21.86
CA GLU A 82 -13.42 -9.95 -23.01
C GLU A 82 -12.29 -9.20 -23.72
N ALA A 83 -11.34 -8.62 -22.98
CA ALA A 83 -10.18 -7.97 -23.55
C ALA A 83 -9.29 -8.94 -24.34
N ILE A 84 -9.08 -10.16 -23.82
CA ILE A 84 -8.36 -11.22 -24.52
C ILE A 84 -9.14 -11.66 -25.77
N ASP A 85 -10.43 -11.93 -25.63
CA ASP A 85 -11.26 -12.49 -26.70
C ASP A 85 -11.39 -11.53 -27.87
N SER A 86 -11.65 -10.25 -27.59
CA SER A 86 -11.79 -9.18 -28.59
C SER A 86 -10.47 -8.76 -29.25
N LEU A 87 -9.31 -9.14 -28.70
CA LEU A 87 -8.02 -8.72 -29.26
C LEU A 87 -7.73 -9.43 -30.58
N ASP A 88 -7.71 -8.67 -31.68
CA ASP A 88 -7.13 -9.13 -32.94
C ASP A 88 -5.60 -8.97 -32.92
N THR A 89 -4.91 -10.10 -32.86
CA THR A 89 -3.45 -10.17 -32.85
C THR A 89 -2.85 -9.96 -34.24
N GLY A 90 -3.62 -10.16 -35.32
CA GLY A 90 -3.09 -10.18 -36.69
C GLY A 90 -2.03 -11.27 -36.89
N GLY A 91 -2.11 -12.35 -36.11
CA GLY A 91 -1.14 -13.45 -36.11
C GLY A 91 0.22 -13.13 -35.44
N LYS A 92 0.38 -11.95 -34.83
CA LYS A 92 1.61 -11.52 -34.15
C LYS A 92 1.37 -11.31 -32.65
N THR A 93 2.33 -11.71 -31.82
CA THR A 93 2.27 -11.46 -30.37
C THR A 93 2.00 -9.98 -30.09
N SER A 94 0.93 -9.72 -29.34
CA SER A 94 0.45 -8.37 -29.03
C SER A 94 0.14 -8.26 -27.53
N VAL A 95 0.27 -7.06 -26.99
CA VAL A 95 0.13 -6.77 -25.56
C VAL A 95 -1.23 -6.15 -25.27
N ILE A 96 -1.88 -6.65 -24.24
CA ILE A 96 -2.93 -5.96 -23.48
C ILE A 96 -2.26 -5.39 -22.24
N LEU A 97 -2.24 -4.06 -22.11
CA LEU A 97 -1.67 -3.36 -20.98
C LEU A 97 -2.73 -3.19 -19.88
N LEU A 98 -2.47 -3.75 -18.71
CA LEU A 98 -3.25 -3.56 -17.48
C LEU A 98 -2.73 -2.29 -16.80
N LYS A 99 -3.60 -1.28 -16.67
CA LYS A 99 -3.29 -0.04 -15.95
C LYS A 99 -3.26 -0.27 -14.44
N GLU A 100 -2.55 0.59 -13.72
CA GLU A 100 -2.44 0.50 -12.26
C GLU A 100 -3.81 0.42 -11.56
N GLY A 101 -3.90 -0.43 -10.53
CA GLY A 101 -5.08 -0.62 -9.69
C GLY A 101 -5.38 -2.10 -9.41
N GLU A 102 -6.56 -2.34 -8.81
CA GLU A 102 -6.96 -3.65 -8.29
C GLU A 102 -8.00 -4.35 -9.17
N TYR A 103 -7.67 -5.55 -9.64
CA TYR A 103 -8.49 -6.39 -10.51
C TYR A 103 -9.06 -7.55 -9.68
N ASN A 104 -10.39 -7.76 -9.73
CA ASN A 104 -11.06 -8.79 -8.93
C ASN A 104 -11.24 -10.07 -9.74
N ILE A 105 -10.56 -11.15 -9.35
CA ILE A 105 -10.49 -12.37 -10.14
C ILE A 105 -11.28 -13.49 -9.45
N ASP A 106 -12.53 -13.67 -9.85
CA ASP A 106 -13.47 -14.63 -9.23
C ASP A 106 -13.71 -15.90 -10.06
N LYS A 107 -13.29 -15.88 -11.33
CA LYS A 107 -13.31 -17.03 -12.25
C LYS A 107 -12.03 -17.12 -13.10
N PRO A 108 -11.74 -18.30 -13.67
CA PRO A 108 -10.57 -18.50 -14.52
C PRO A 108 -10.53 -17.61 -15.75
N ILE A 109 -9.33 -17.19 -16.14
CA ILE A 109 -9.05 -16.42 -17.35
C ILE A 109 -8.21 -17.30 -18.28
N THR A 110 -8.72 -17.52 -19.49
CA THR A 110 -8.02 -18.29 -20.53
C THR A 110 -7.21 -17.35 -21.41
N ILE A 111 -5.89 -17.52 -21.39
CA ILE A 111 -4.98 -16.85 -22.32
C ILE A 111 -5.01 -17.61 -23.64
N LYS A 112 -5.15 -16.88 -24.76
CA LYS A 112 -5.06 -17.44 -26.13
C LYS A 112 -3.69 -17.18 -26.75
N SER A 113 -3.40 -17.84 -27.87
CA SER A 113 -2.13 -17.66 -28.61
C SER A 113 -1.87 -16.19 -28.99
N ASN A 114 -0.60 -15.79 -29.00
CA ASN A 114 -0.12 -14.46 -29.37
C ASN A 114 -0.64 -13.30 -28.49
N VAL A 115 -1.09 -13.58 -27.27
CA VAL A 115 -1.57 -12.56 -26.32
C VAL A 115 -0.63 -12.48 -25.12
N VAL A 116 -0.25 -11.25 -24.76
CA VAL A 116 0.50 -10.96 -23.54
C VAL A 116 -0.33 -10.05 -22.66
N LEU A 117 -0.60 -10.46 -21.43
CA LEU A 117 -1.10 -9.54 -20.41
C LEU A 117 0.09 -8.93 -19.68
N ARG A 118 0.25 -7.61 -19.77
CA ARG A 118 1.35 -6.89 -19.13
C ARG A 118 0.80 -5.86 -18.16
N GLY A 119 1.26 -5.86 -16.92
CA GLY A 119 0.99 -4.73 -16.02
C GLY A 119 1.88 -3.53 -16.34
N GLU A 120 1.34 -2.33 -16.18
CA GLU A 120 2.11 -1.09 -16.27
C GLU A 120 3.21 -1.03 -15.20
N ASN A 121 2.92 -1.56 -14.02
CA ASN A 121 3.84 -1.67 -12.89
C ASN A 121 3.49 -2.90 -12.04
N GLN A 122 4.47 -3.77 -11.79
CA GLN A 122 4.31 -5.02 -11.03
C GLN A 122 3.67 -4.84 -9.66
N GLU A 123 4.02 -3.78 -8.93
CA GLU A 123 3.53 -3.55 -7.56
C GLU A 123 2.15 -2.86 -7.54
N ALA A 124 1.83 -2.11 -8.59
CA ALA A 124 0.61 -1.32 -8.67
C ALA A 124 -0.54 -2.03 -9.41
N VAL A 125 -0.25 -3.01 -10.26
CA VAL A 125 -1.25 -3.88 -10.89
C VAL A 125 -1.45 -5.11 -10.01
N LYS A 126 -2.56 -5.13 -9.27
CA LYS A 126 -2.85 -6.15 -8.25
C LYS A 126 -4.08 -6.96 -8.63
N LEU A 127 -3.94 -8.28 -8.68
CA LEU A 127 -5.03 -9.21 -8.94
C LEU A 127 -5.46 -9.88 -7.63
N ASN A 128 -6.64 -9.51 -7.16
CA ASN A 128 -7.28 -10.06 -5.97
C ASN A 128 -8.02 -11.35 -6.36
N VAL A 129 -7.42 -12.51 -6.13
CA VAL A 129 -7.97 -13.79 -6.53
C VAL A 129 -8.96 -14.31 -5.48
N THR A 130 -10.22 -14.39 -5.85
CA THR A 130 -11.34 -14.84 -5.02
C THR A 130 -11.99 -16.14 -5.53
N ILE A 131 -11.41 -16.78 -6.55
CA ILE A 131 -11.84 -18.10 -7.04
C ILE A 131 -11.91 -19.10 -5.88
N ARG A 132 -12.93 -19.97 -5.84
CA ARG A 132 -13.10 -21.03 -4.83
C ARG A 132 -13.34 -22.40 -5.46
N SER A 133 -12.90 -23.47 -4.79
CA SER A 133 -13.29 -24.84 -5.16
C SER A 133 -14.65 -25.19 -4.57
N ASN A 134 -15.50 -25.83 -5.39
CA ASN A 134 -16.77 -26.45 -4.96
C ASN A 134 -16.64 -28.00 -4.96
N GLY A 135 -15.44 -28.54 -4.69
CA GLY A 135 -15.16 -29.98 -4.74
C GLY A 135 -14.58 -30.48 -6.07
N SER A 136 -14.12 -29.58 -6.95
CA SER A 136 -13.41 -29.90 -8.19
C SER A 136 -11.94 -29.50 -8.06
N ASN A 137 -11.04 -30.34 -8.59
CA ASN A 137 -9.58 -30.19 -8.50
C ASN A 137 -8.99 -29.14 -9.45
N ASP A 138 -9.81 -28.39 -10.20
CA ASP A 138 -9.37 -27.65 -11.39
C ASP A 138 -9.74 -26.16 -11.38
N LYS A 139 -9.45 -25.45 -10.28
CA LYS A 139 -9.59 -23.98 -10.27
C LYS A 139 -8.24 -23.31 -10.49
N LYS A 140 -8.14 -22.56 -11.58
CA LYS A 140 -6.91 -21.91 -12.05
C LYS A 140 -7.22 -20.45 -12.35
N THR A 141 -6.32 -19.54 -12.03
CA THR A 141 -6.49 -18.10 -12.27
C THR A 141 -6.21 -17.80 -13.73
N PHE A 142 -4.99 -18.09 -14.20
CA PHE A 142 -4.63 -18.03 -15.61
C PHE A 142 -4.42 -19.42 -16.20
N ILE A 143 -5.08 -19.67 -17.32
CA ILE A 143 -4.97 -20.92 -18.08
C ILE A 143 -4.46 -20.59 -19.48
N PHE A 144 -3.23 -20.99 -19.79
CA PHE A 144 -2.74 -21.05 -21.15
C PHE A 144 -3.26 -22.35 -21.74
N LYS A 145 -4.33 -22.24 -22.53
CA LYS A 145 -5.01 -23.39 -23.13
C LYS A 145 -4.64 -23.48 -24.60
N GLU A 146 -3.95 -24.54 -24.99
CA GLU A 146 -3.40 -24.76 -26.34
C GLU A 146 -2.69 -23.52 -26.93
N SER A 147 -2.09 -22.71 -26.07
CA SER A 147 -1.59 -21.38 -26.38
C SER A 147 -0.13 -21.39 -26.81
N LYS A 148 0.18 -20.49 -27.74
CA LYS A 148 1.51 -20.34 -28.31
C LYS A 148 1.94 -18.89 -28.32
N ASN A 149 3.21 -18.62 -27.99
CA ASN A 149 3.81 -17.29 -28.06
C ASN A 149 3.03 -16.23 -27.25
N SER A 150 2.64 -16.60 -26.04
CA SER A 150 1.79 -15.81 -25.14
C SER A 150 2.44 -15.69 -23.76
N GLY A 151 2.12 -14.65 -23.00
CA GLY A 151 2.69 -14.51 -21.67
C GLY A 151 1.89 -13.67 -20.70
N ILE A 152 2.36 -13.68 -19.45
CA ILE A 152 1.96 -12.71 -18.43
C ILE A 152 3.21 -12.02 -17.88
N GLU A 153 3.14 -10.72 -17.69
CA GLU A 153 4.29 -9.88 -17.33
C GLU A 153 3.88 -8.79 -16.32
N ASP A 154 4.80 -8.43 -15.42
CA ASP A 154 4.74 -7.22 -14.59
C ASP A 154 3.43 -7.03 -13.80
N LEU A 155 2.96 -8.07 -13.13
CA LEU A 155 1.76 -7.99 -12.30
C LEU A 155 1.91 -8.78 -11.00
N SER A 156 1.09 -8.45 -10.01
CA SER A 156 1.04 -9.16 -8.74
C SER A 156 -0.33 -9.80 -8.56
N MET A 157 -0.36 -10.97 -7.94
CA MET A 157 -1.61 -11.63 -7.56
C MET A 157 -1.52 -12.25 -6.18
N GLU A 158 -2.64 -12.15 -5.46
CA GLU A 158 -2.80 -12.67 -4.12
C GLU A 158 -4.15 -13.37 -4.00
N TYR A 159 -4.15 -14.55 -3.41
CA TYR A 159 -5.40 -15.22 -3.08
C TYR A 159 -5.96 -14.60 -1.81
N ILE A 160 -7.16 -14.04 -1.91
CA ILE A 160 -7.85 -13.40 -0.80
C ILE A 160 -8.76 -14.44 -0.16
N PRO A 161 -8.50 -14.90 1.08
CA PRO A 161 -9.36 -15.84 1.78
C PRO A 161 -10.68 -15.20 2.28
N LYS A 162 -11.74 -16.00 2.51
CA LYS A 162 -13.00 -15.53 3.10
C LYS A 162 -12.87 -15.15 4.58
N LYS A 163 -11.95 -15.79 5.28
CA LYS A 163 -11.66 -15.53 6.69
C LYS A 163 -10.26 -14.96 6.78
N ASP A 164 -10.07 -14.00 7.66
CA ASP A 164 -8.74 -13.49 7.97
C ASP A 164 -7.86 -14.64 8.44
N VAL A 165 -6.66 -14.74 7.85
CA VAL A 165 -5.67 -15.74 8.23
C VAL A 165 -4.41 -15.04 8.67
N THR A 166 -3.93 -15.42 9.85
CA THR A 166 -2.58 -15.06 10.28
C THR A 166 -1.57 -15.86 9.46
N ILE A 167 -0.84 -15.18 8.59
CA ILE A 167 0.31 -15.73 7.87
C ILE A 167 1.49 -15.72 8.84
N TYR A 168 1.84 -16.88 9.38
CA TYR A 168 2.97 -16.97 10.31
C TYR A 168 4.30 -17.00 9.55
N ASP A 169 5.31 -16.32 10.09
CA ASP A 169 6.71 -16.45 9.65
C ASP A 169 7.25 -17.81 10.15
N ASP A 170 7.94 -18.54 9.28
CA ASP A 170 8.39 -19.93 9.49
C ASP A 170 9.44 -20.10 10.62
N LYS A 171 9.78 -19.01 11.32
CA LYS A 171 10.85 -18.96 12.32
C LYS A 171 10.46 -19.46 13.72
N ASN A 172 9.17 -19.61 14.02
CA ASN A 172 8.70 -19.78 15.42
C ASN A 172 7.90 -21.04 15.74
N VAL A 173 7.99 -22.12 14.93
CA VAL A 173 7.21 -23.34 15.22
C VAL A 173 8.08 -24.58 15.36
N ASN A 174 8.44 -24.90 16.60
CA ASN A 174 8.72 -26.28 17.00
C ASN A 174 7.41 -27.08 16.88
N ARG A 175 7.13 -27.72 15.73
CA ARG A 175 6.18 -28.85 15.61
C ARG A 175 6.11 -29.51 14.20
N ASN A 176 6.59 -30.76 14.17
CA ASN A 176 6.20 -31.94 13.36
C ASN A 176 6.72 -32.16 11.90
N LYS A 177 7.06 -33.44 11.66
CA LYS A 177 7.91 -34.09 10.64
C LYS A 177 7.54 -33.91 9.16
N TYR A 178 6.31 -33.50 8.88
CA TYR A 178 5.79 -33.24 7.52
C TYR A 178 4.99 -31.95 7.47
N CYS A 179 5.08 -31.14 8.54
CA CYS A 179 4.08 -30.17 8.95
C CYS A 179 2.74 -30.89 9.29
N GLY A 180 2.50 -31.16 10.59
CA GLY A 180 1.34 -31.95 11.07
C GLY A 180 -0.02 -31.21 11.02
N ASP A 181 -1.05 -31.74 11.68
CA ASP A 181 -2.46 -31.27 11.71
C ASP A 181 -2.70 -29.83 12.23
N LYS A 182 -1.64 -29.08 12.56
CA LYS A 182 -1.70 -27.73 13.15
C LYS A 182 -0.72 -26.74 12.51
N CYS A 183 -0.29 -27.00 11.29
CA CYS A 183 0.34 -25.94 10.51
C CYS A 183 -0.72 -24.95 10.06
N PHE A 184 -0.78 -23.84 10.80
CA PHE A 184 -1.40 -22.58 10.38
C PHE A 184 -2.90 -22.67 10.09
N GLY A 185 -3.56 -21.53 9.87
CA GLY A 185 -4.84 -21.54 9.19
C GLY A 185 -4.66 -21.92 7.71
N ASN A 186 -4.02 -23.05 7.39
CA ASN A 186 -3.72 -23.58 6.04
C ASN A 186 -4.96 -23.95 5.22
N ASN A 187 -6.10 -23.60 5.76
CA ASN A 187 -7.39 -23.80 5.17
C ASN A 187 -8.31 -22.65 5.63
N PRO A 188 -8.07 -21.42 5.14
CA PRO A 188 -8.91 -20.27 5.46
C PRO A 188 -10.41 -20.53 5.28
N GLU A 189 -10.72 -21.42 4.34
CA GLU A 189 -12.07 -21.70 3.89
C GLU A 189 -12.73 -22.87 4.64
N GLY A 190 -12.00 -23.60 5.50
CA GLY A 190 -12.48 -24.89 6.04
C GLY A 190 -12.59 -26.01 4.99
N LEU A 191 -12.13 -25.77 3.76
CA LEU A 191 -12.02 -26.71 2.65
C LEU A 191 -10.68 -27.48 2.65
N LYS A 192 -10.72 -28.81 2.81
CA LYS A 192 -9.50 -29.65 2.75
C LYS A 192 -8.74 -29.56 1.41
N ASP A 193 -9.36 -28.95 0.41
CA ASP A 193 -9.06 -29.07 -1.01
C ASP A 193 -9.16 -27.70 -1.72
N MET A 194 -8.35 -26.74 -1.26
CA MET A 194 -8.24 -25.42 -1.88
C MET A 194 -7.39 -25.47 -3.15
N TYR A 195 -7.88 -26.15 -4.19
CA TYR A 195 -7.22 -26.29 -5.50
C TYR A 195 -7.30 -25.00 -6.32
N VAL A 196 -6.67 -23.92 -5.85
CA VAL A 196 -6.61 -22.63 -6.55
C VAL A 196 -5.17 -22.34 -6.97
N THR A 197 -4.91 -22.65 -8.23
CA THR A 197 -3.62 -22.45 -8.90
C THR A 197 -3.58 -21.08 -9.57
N PHE A 198 -2.45 -20.37 -9.51
CA PHE A 198 -2.36 -19.07 -10.18
C PHE A 198 -2.11 -19.21 -11.67
N VAL A 199 -1.11 -20.00 -12.08
CA VAL A 199 -0.78 -20.15 -13.50
C VAL A 199 -0.75 -21.61 -13.90
N ARG A 200 -1.49 -21.95 -14.96
CA ARG A 200 -1.40 -23.23 -15.65
C ARG A 200 -0.97 -23.03 -17.09
N ILE A 201 0.14 -23.67 -17.46
CA ILE A 201 0.49 -23.95 -18.87
C ILE A 201 0.04 -25.37 -19.17
N ASP A 202 -0.99 -25.54 -20.01
CA ASP A 202 -1.47 -26.88 -20.35
C ASP A 202 -0.47 -27.65 -21.25
N SER A 203 -0.68 -28.96 -21.39
CA SER A 203 0.25 -29.86 -22.09
C SER A 203 0.36 -29.61 -23.59
N LYS A 204 -0.57 -28.85 -24.17
CA LYS A 204 -0.56 -28.50 -25.60
C LYS A 204 0.01 -27.09 -25.85
N SER A 205 0.19 -26.31 -24.79
CA SER A 205 0.76 -24.97 -24.85
C SER A 205 2.29 -25.02 -24.93
N LYS A 206 2.86 -24.06 -25.63
CA LYS A 206 4.31 -23.97 -25.82
C LYS A 206 4.78 -22.57 -26.16
N ASN A 207 6.06 -22.27 -25.92
CA ASN A 207 6.60 -20.92 -26.11
C ASN A 207 5.81 -19.87 -25.31
N CYS A 208 5.33 -20.24 -24.13
CA CYS A 208 4.69 -19.32 -23.21
C CYS A 208 5.67 -18.83 -22.16
N TRP A 209 5.39 -17.67 -21.55
CA TRP A 209 6.24 -17.16 -20.48
C TRP A 209 5.49 -16.46 -19.37
N VAL A 210 6.16 -16.43 -18.23
CA VAL A 210 5.78 -15.67 -17.04
C VAL A 210 7.04 -14.90 -16.63
N ASP A 211 7.04 -13.58 -16.78
CA ASP A 211 8.24 -12.75 -16.54
C ASP A 211 7.93 -11.60 -15.57
N ASN A 212 8.69 -11.51 -14.48
CA ASN A 212 8.59 -10.44 -13.49
C ASN A 212 7.19 -10.32 -12.85
N CYS A 213 6.60 -11.42 -12.39
CA CYS A 213 5.33 -11.45 -11.66
C CYS A 213 5.51 -11.79 -10.17
N VAL A 214 4.53 -11.42 -9.34
CA VAL A 214 4.49 -11.76 -7.91
C VAL A 214 3.26 -12.62 -7.60
N PHE A 215 3.48 -13.73 -6.90
CA PHE A 215 2.46 -14.70 -6.52
C PHE A 215 2.46 -14.85 -5.00
N LYS A 216 1.39 -14.41 -4.33
CA LYS A 216 1.27 -14.50 -2.87
C LYS A 216 0.15 -15.41 -2.44
N ASN A 217 0.44 -16.27 -1.48
CA ASN A 217 -0.56 -17.01 -0.72
C ASN A 217 -1.47 -17.89 -1.60
N SER A 218 -0.96 -18.54 -2.65
CA SER A 218 -1.79 -19.36 -3.56
C SER A 218 -2.65 -20.38 -2.78
N GLY A 219 -3.82 -20.74 -3.30
CA GLY A 219 -4.66 -21.74 -2.64
C GLY A 219 -3.97 -23.10 -2.57
N SER A 220 -3.40 -23.53 -3.70
CA SER A 220 -2.62 -24.75 -3.88
C SER A 220 -1.30 -24.45 -4.61
N ASP A 221 -1.03 -25.11 -5.74
CA ASP A 221 0.13 -24.91 -6.59
C ASP A 221 0.16 -23.48 -7.14
N PRO A 222 1.16 -22.64 -6.82
CA PRO A 222 1.26 -21.33 -7.46
C PRO A 222 1.41 -21.45 -8.99
N ILE A 223 2.20 -22.40 -9.48
CA ILE A 223 2.53 -22.56 -10.89
C ILE A 223 2.50 -24.04 -11.28
N GLU A 224 1.81 -24.34 -12.38
CA GLU A 224 1.73 -25.67 -13.01
C GLU A 224 2.15 -25.60 -14.49
N ILE A 225 3.21 -26.31 -14.87
CA ILE A 225 3.84 -26.27 -16.19
C ILE A 225 3.77 -27.65 -16.84
N MET A 226 2.66 -27.95 -17.52
CA MET A 226 2.56 -29.19 -18.30
C MET A 226 3.07 -29.05 -19.73
N GLY A 227 3.10 -27.83 -20.26
CA GLY A 227 3.51 -27.54 -21.61
C GLY A 227 5.03 -27.51 -21.78
N ASN A 228 5.47 -27.37 -23.03
CA ASN A 228 6.87 -27.48 -23.41
C ASN A 228 7.46 -26.15 -23.89
N ASN A 229 8.79 -25.99 -23.79
CA ASN A 229 9.48 -24.80 -24.29
C ASN A 229 8.95 -23.48 -23.70
N ASN A 230 8.72 -23.43 -22.39
CA ASN A 230 8.24 -22.23 -21.70
C ASN A 230 9.35 -21.60 -20.86
N THR A 231 9.26 -20.29 -20.62
CA THR A 231 10.21 -19.57 -19.77
C THR A 231 9.51 -18.93 -18.59
N PHE A 232 9.94 -19.28 -17.38
CA PHE A 232 9.55 -18.65 -16.14
C PHE A 232 10.75 -17.91 -15.61
N ARG A 233 10.62 -16.59 -15.49
CA ARG A 233 11.77 -15.75 -15.19
C ARG A 233 11.48 -14.61 -14.24
N GLY A 234 12.34 -14.47 -13.23
CA GLY A 234 12.32 -13.30 -12.35
C GLY A 234 11.03 -13.15 -11.56
N ASN A 235 10.26 -14.23 -11.39
CA ASN A 235 9.04 -14.16 -10.59
C ASN A 235 9.34 -14.38 -9.11
N PHE A 236 8.44 -13.88 -8.27
CA PHE A 236 8.49 -14.10 -6.82
C PHE A 236 7.26 -14.87 -6.36
N VAL A 237 7.49 -16.11 -5.93
CA VAL A 237 6.47 -17.00 -5.37
C VAL A 237 6.64 -17.06 -3.86
N ASP A 238 5.58 -16.71 -3.16
CA ASP A 238 5.60 -16.57 -1.71
C ASP A 238 4.35 -17.14 -1.04
N ALA A 239 4.54 -18.31 -0.42
CA ALA A 239 3.54 -19.02 0.35
C ALA A 239 2.35 -19.58 -0.46
N CYS A 240 1.80 -20.67 0.08
CA CYS A 240 0.53 -21.25 -0.32
C CYS A 240 -0.24 -21.71 0.93
N PHE A 241 -1.57 -21.75 0.88
CA PHE A 241 -2.39 -22.18 2.02
C PHE A 241 -2.41 -23.70 2.15
N ASN A 242 -2.73 -24.43 1.08
CA ASN A 242 -2.78 -25.89 1.16
C ASN A 242 -1.37 -26.50 1.09
N LYS A 243 -0.96 -27.21 2.15
CA LYS A 243 0.34 -27.92 2.24
C LYS A 243 0.18 -29.39 2.69
N GLY A 244 -1.05 -29.90 2.83
CA GLY A 244 -1.38 -31.16 3.52
C GLY A 244 -1.15 -32.46 2.74
N GLY A 245 -1.32 -33.60 3.41
CA GLY A 245 -1.22 -34.96 2.85
C GLY A 245 -2.29 -35.19 1.77
N GLY A 246 -1.87 -35.18 0.51
CA GLY A 246 -2.75 -35.03 -0.66
C GLY A 246 -2.10 -34.21 -1.79
N GLY A 247 -1.11 -33.36 -1.46
CA GLY A 247 -0.02 -33.02 -2.40
C GLY A 247 -0.13 -31.74 -3.23
N ASN A 248 -0.75 -30.65 -2.79
CA ASN A 248 -1.00 -29.51 -3.69
C ASN A 248 -0.57 -28.18 -3.06
N GLY A 249 0.68 -27.80 -3.36
CA GLY A 249 1.39 -26.59 -2.93
C GLY A 249 2.75 -26.50 -3.63
N TYR A 250 2.79 -26.89 -4.90
CA TYR A 250 4.00 -27.12 -5.67
C TYR A 250 4.26 -26.01 -6.68
N TYR A 251 5.55 -25.73 -6.90
CA TYR A 251 5.98 -25.23 -8.20
C TYR A 251 6.13 -26.46 -9.09
N ASP A 252 5.12 -26.74 -9.90
CA ASP A 252 4.91 -28.04 -10.54
C ASP A 252 5.36 -28.06 -12.01
N ILE A 253 6.50 -28.69 -12.28
CA ILE A 253 7.08 -28.83 -13.63
C ILE A 253 6.83 -30.25 -14.15
N ARG A 254 6.08 -30.37 -15.25
CA ARG A 254 5.74 -31.66 -15.91
C ARG A 254 6.09 -31.74 -17.39
N GLY A 255 6.18 -30.61 -18.07
CA GLY A 255 6.54 -30.57 -19.48
C GLY A 255 8.05 -30.55 -19.72
N ASP A 256 8.41 -30.51 -21.00
CA ASP A 256 9.78 -30.62 -21.47
C ASP A 256 10.40 -29.29 -21.88
N TYR A 257 11.73 -29.21 -21.79
CA TYR A 257 12.49 -28.05 -22.27
C TYR A 257 11.98 -26.72 -21.68
N ASN A 258 11.53 -26.71 -20.42
CA ASN A 258 11.18 -25.46 -19.75
C ASN A 258 12.42 -24.85 -19.09
N LEU A 259 12.50 -23.53 -19.16
CA LEU A 259 13.55 -22.74 -18.53
C LEU A 259 12.97 -22.01 -17.33
N ILE A 260 13.52 -22.28 -16.16
CA ILE A 260 13.19 -21.60 -14.91
C ILE A 260 14.43 -20.85 -14.48
N ALA A 261 14.40 -19.52 -14.54
CA ALA A 261 15.58 -18.69 -14.34
C ALA A 261 15.32 -17.49 -13.43
N TYR A 262 16.20 -17.23 -12.47
CA TYR A 262 16.08 -16.06 -11.57
C TYR A 262 14.78 -16.03 -10.75
N GLU A 263 14.13 -17.16 -10.56
CA GLU A 263 12.95 -17.26 -9.69
C GLU A 263 13.36 -17.08 -8.23
N ARG A 264 12.50 -16.43 -7.45
CA ARG A 264 12.54 -16.49 -5.99
C ARG A 264 11.33 -17.27 -5.50
N VAL A 265 11.55 -18.40 -4.83
CA VAL A 265 10.47 -19.28 -4.36
C VAL A 265 10.65 -19.57 -2.89
N ARG A 266 9.62 -19.33 -2.09
CA ARG A 266 9.66 -19.63 -0.66
C ARG A 266 8.30 -20.03 -0.09
N ARG A 267 8.36 -20.77 1.02
CA ARG A 267 7.20 -21.07 1.87
C ARG A 267 6.08 -21.86 1.15
N ILE A 268 6.41 -22.55 0.08
CA ILE A 268 5.52 -23.53 -0.60
C ILE A 268 5.90 -24.95 -0.16
N ARG A 269 5.24 -26.00 -0.64
CA ARG A 269 5.56 -27.37 -0.21
C ARG A 269 6.79 -27.96 -0.89
N HIS A 270 6.85 -27.94 -2.23
CA HIS A 270 7.98 -28.48 -2.99
C HIS A 270 8.17 -27.66 -4.28
N PHE A 271 9.40 -27.55 -4.75
CA PHE A 271 9.68 -27.20 -6.14
C PHE A 271 9.88 -28.51 -6.90
N THR A 272 8.90 -28.95 -7.70
CA THR A 272 8.88 -30.30 -8.25
C THR A 272 9.21 -30.33 -9.75
N ILE A 273 9.97 -31.36 -10.13
CA ILE A 273 10.17 -31.80 -11.52
C ILE A 273 9.63 -33.22 -11.57
N GLN A 274 8.57 -33.47 -12.35
CA GLN A 274 7.78 -34.69 -12.20
C GLN A 274 7.04 -35.14 -13.46
N LEU A 275 6.47 -36.36 -13.41
CA LEU A 275 5.45 -36.86 -14.34
C LEU A 275 5.77 -36.61 -15.83
N GLY A 276 6.91 -37.13 -16.27
CA GLY A 276 7.37 -37.06 -17.66
C GLY A 276 8.28 -35.87 -17.98
N ALA A 277 8.53 -34.98 -17.01
CA ALA A 277 9.37 -33.80 -17.24
C ALA A 277 10.80 -34.17 -17.67
N LYS A 278 11.23 -33.63 -18.83
CA LYS A 278 12.56 -33.88 -19.39
C LYS A 278 13.27 -32.61 -19.89
N TYR A 279 14.60 -32.58 -19.79
CA TYR A 279 15.44 -31.51 -20.36
C TYR A 279 15.11 -30.09 -19.85
N ASN A 280 14.50 -29.98 -18.67
CA ASN A 280 14.25 -28.70 -18.04
C ASN A 280 15.53 -28.13 -17.44
N VAL A 281 15.64 -26.80 -17.39
CA VAL A 281 16.78 -26.09 -16.81
C VAL A 281 16.29 -25.17 -15.71
N VAL A 282 16.79 -25.38 -14.50
CA VAL A 282 16.59 -24.53 -13.33
C VAL A 282 17.91 -23.85 -12.99
N ILE A 283 17.99 -22.53 -13.20
CA ILE A 283 19.26 -21.80 -13.13
C ILE A 283 19.17 -20.41 -12.50
N ASN A 284 20.15 -20.05 -11.68
CA ASN A 284 20.24 -18.74 -11.02
C ASN A 284 19.03 -18.37 -10.15
N CYS A 285 18.29 -19.35 -9.61
CA CYS A 285 17.14 -19.14 -8.73
C CYS A 285 17.55 -19.02 -7.25
N ASP A 286 16.72 -18.37 -6.43
CA ASP A 286 16.78 -18.34 -4.96
C ASP A 286 15.58 -19.14 -4.39
N LEU A 287 15.85 -20.41 -4.05
CA LEU A 287 14.86 -21.39 -3.64
C LEU A 287 14.99 -21.65 -2.14
N GLU A 288 14.07 -21.08 -1.36
CA GLU A 288 13.88 -21.40 0.07
C GLU A 288 12.90 -22.58 0.23
N VAL A 289 13.12 -23.62 -0.58
CA VAL A 289 12.33 -24.86 -0.68
C VAL A 289 13.23 -25.95 -1.28
N ASP A 290 12.89 -27.23 -1.08
CA ASP A 290 13.58 -28.33 -1.76
C ASP A 290 13.27 -28.39 -3.26
N VAL A 291 14.26 -28.81 -4.04
CA VAL A 291 14.07 -29.28 -5.42
C VAL A 291 13.80 -30.78 -5.38
N ASN A 292 12.61 -31.18 -5.83
CA ASN A 292 12.10 -32.53 -5.71
C ASN A 292 11.93 -33.18 -7.09
N PHE A 293 12.73 -34.19 -7.38
CA PHE A 293 12.53 -35.06 -8.55
C PHE A 293 11.44 -36.07 -8.20
N HIS A 294 10.20 -35.66 -8.46
CA HIS A 294 9.01 -36.23 -7.85
C HIS A 294 8.32 -37.16 -8.84
N ASN A 295 7.93 -38.36 -8.38
CA ASN A 295 7.02 -39.24 -9.09
C ASN A 295 7.20 -39.33 -10.62
N ASP A 296 8.31 -39.93 -11.07
CA ASP A 296 8.57 -40.24 -12.49
C ASP A 296 8.83 -39.02 -13.40
N ASP A 297 9.86 -38.24 -13.15
CA ASP A 297 10.42 -37.41 -14.24
C ASP A 297 11.15 -38.31 -15.27
N ASP A 298 11.19 -37.89 -16.53
CA ASP A 298 11.84 -38.66 -17.62
C ASP A 298 13.37 -38.44 -17.66
N GLY A 299 13.92 -37.71 -16.68
CA GLY A 299 15.35 -37.50 -16.50
C GLY A 299 15.91 -36.32 -17.30
N PHE A 300 17.23 -36.24 -17.32
CA PHE A 300 18.00 -35.25 -18.08
C PHE A 300 17.64 -33.80 -17.72
N ASN A 301 17.19 -33.52 -16.51
CA ASN A 301 16.96 -32.15 -16.07
C ASN A 301 18.25 -31.56 -15.48
N LEU A 302 18.40 -30.25 -15.53
CA LEU A 302 19.57 -29.53 -15.01
C LEU A 302 19.15 -28.58 -13.89
N VAL A 303 19.85 -28.68 -12.76
CA VAL A 303 19.75 -27.75 -11.65
C VAL A 303 21.14 -27.17 -11.37
N GLU A 304 21.37 -25.94 -11.81
CA GLU A 304 22.70 -25.31 -11.79
C GLU A 304 22.69 -23.87 -11.27
N LYS A 305 23.71 -23.45 -10.51
CA LYS A 305 23.90 -22.03 -10.08
C LYS A 305 22.75 -21.44 -9.26
N ASN A 306 21.97 -22.27 -8.60
CA ASN A 306 20.90 -21.83 -7.73
C ASN A 306 21.39 -21.67 -6.30
N LYS A 307 20.76 -20.78 -5.54
CA LYS A 307 20.78 -20.78 -4.09
C LYS A 307 19.62 -21.64 -3.60
N ILE A 308 19.91 -22.70 -2.87
CA ILE A 308 18.90 -23.66 -2.39
C ILE A 308 19.04 -23.81 -0.89
N LYS A 309 18.00 -23.43 -0.16
CA LYS A 309 17.96 -23.50 1.29
C LYS A 309 16.76 -24.34 1.72
N SER A 310 17.02 -25.56 2.18
CA SER A 310 15.94 -26.35 2.80
C SER A 310 15.54 -25.76 4.15
N GLU A 311 14.24 -25.59 4.41
CA GLU A 311 13.79 -25.05 5.70
C GLU A 311 14.10 -26.04 6.84
N GLN A 312 14.52 -25.50 7.99
CA GLN A 312 15.05 -26.29 9.12
C GLN A 312 14.06 -27.29 9.72
N TRP A 313 12.76 -27.06 9.54
CA TRP A 313 11.69 -27.89 10.08
C TRP A 313 11.33 -29.09 9.19
N ARG A 314 11.84 -29.18 7.95
CA ARG A 314 11.57 -30.31 7.06
C ARG A 314 12.41 -31.54 7.42
N SER A 315 11.87 -32.72 7.08
CA SER A 315 12.55 -34.00 7.30
C SER A 315 13.43 -34.46 6.15
N TRP A 316 13.39 -33.79 4.99
CA TRP A 316 14.25 -34.05 3.82
C TRP A 316 15.28 -32.92 3.59
N GLY A 317 16.24 -33.15 2.69
CA GLY A 317 17.29 -32.18 2.35
C GLY A 317 16.88 -31.23 1.23
N ALA A 318 17.85 -30.45 0.73
CA ALA A 318 17.68 -29.50 -0.38
C ALA A 318 17.29 -30.17 -1.71
N PHE A 319 17.67 -31.44 -1.87
CA PHE A 319 17.24 -32.29 -2.96
C PHE A 319 16.50 -33.51 -2.40
N ALA A 320 15.39 -33.86 -3.01
CA ALA A 320 14.54 -34.96 -2.56
C ALA A 320 13.81 -35.64 -3.72
N SER A 321 13.14 -36.75 -3.42
CA SER A 321 12.24 -37.44 -4.35
C SER A 321 10.92 -37.82 -3.69
N GLY A 322 9.94 -38.15 -4.52
CA GLY A 322 8.77 -38.90 -4.07
C GLY A 322 9.23 -40.25 -3.50
N GLY A 323 8.97 -40.53 -2.23
CA GLY A 323 9.39 -41.79 -1.61
C GLY A 323 8.58 -42.98 -2.11
N SER A 324 9.24 -44.10 -2.44
CA SER A 324 8.61 -45.32 -2.98
C SER A 324 7.49 -45.88 -2.10
N ARG A 325 7.63 -45.77 -0.77
CA ARG A 325 6.60 -46.16 0.22
C ARG A 325 5.25 -45.45 0.06
N PHE A 326 5.21 -44.37 -0.72
CA PHE A 326 4.02 -43.59 -1.01
C PHE A 326 3.49 -43.82 -2.44
N GLY A 327 3.98 -44.85 -3.14
CA GLY A 327 3.56 -45.18 -4.51
C GLY A 327 4.18 -44.30 -5.60
N HIS A 328 5.07 -43.37 -5.25
CA HIS A 328 5.82 -42.60 -6.25
C HIS A 328 6.80 -43.49 -6.99
N ARG A 329 7.00 -43.22 -8.28
CA ARG A 329 8.05 -43.85 -9.09
C ARG A 329 9.38 -43.12 -8.92
N LYS A 330 10.47 -43.80 -9.30
CA LYS A 330 11.83 -43.32 -9.13
C LYS A 330 12.11 -42.14 -10.07
N PRO A 331 13.06 -41.25 -9.72
CA PRO A 331 13.54 -40.24 -10.64
C PRO A 331 14.11 -40.84 -11.93
N GLY A 332 14.03 -40.06 -13.01
CA GLY A 332 14.65 -40.38 -14.29
C GLY A 332 16.18 -40.30 -14.24
N GLU A 333 16.83 -40.82 -15.26
CA GLU A 333 18.30 -40.81 -15.34
C GLU A 333 18.85 -39.39 -15.60
N ASN A 334 20.11 -39.14 -15.26
CA ASN A 334 20.83 -37.92 -15.66
C ASN A 334 20.18 -36.58 -15.23
N ASN A 335 19.43 -36.56 -14.14
CA ASN A 335 19.10 -35.30 -13.46
C ASN A 335 20.35 -34.71 -12.82
N ILE A 336 20.99 -33.76 -13.50
CA ILE A 336 22.27 -33.20 -13.10
C ILE A 336 22.09 -32.06 -12.11
N ILE A 337 22.88 -32.11 -11.05
CA ILE A 337 23.00 -31.08 -10.02
C ILE A 337 24.46 -30.61 -10.03
N PHE A 338 24.68 -29.31 -10.22
CA PHE A 338 26.03 -28.76 -10.32
C PHE A 338 26.10 -27.29 -9.90
N ASN A 339 27.15 -26.89 -9.18
CA ASN A 339 27.45 -25.49 -8.87
C ASN A 339 26.30 -24.74 -8.20
N ASN A 340 25.57 -25.38 -7.29
CA ASN A 340 24.53 -24.72 -6.49
C ASN A 340 25.12 -24.28 -5.14
N ASP A 341 24.68 -23.14 -4.62
CA ASP A 341 24.91 -22.73 -3.23
C ASP A 341 23.83 -23.36 -2.35
N VAL A 342 24.20 -24.43 -1.63
CA VAL A 342 23.23 -25.27 -0.92
C VAL A 342 23.45 -25.17 0.58
N SER A 343 22.37 -24.88 1.31
CA SER A 343 22.35 -24.82 2.77
C SER A 343 21.09 -25.48 3.35
N GLY A 344 21.10 -25.74 4.65
CA GLY A 344 19.96 -26.31 5.38
C GLY A 344 20.25 -27.67 6.03
N LYS A 345 19.20 -28.35 6.49
CA LYS A 345 19.27 -29.58 7.30
C LYS A 345 19.61 -30.82 6.46
N ASN A 346 19.95 -31.95 7.08
CA ASN A 346 20.16 -33.27 6.46
C ASN A 346 21.34 -33.34 5.48
N ASN A 347 22.47 -32.74 5.85
CA ASN A 347 23.70 -32.70 5.05
C ASN A 347 23.49 -32.07 3.65
N SER A 348 22.53 -31.13 3.52
CA SER A 348 22.23 -30.47 2.24
C SER A 348 23.47 -29.81 1.61
N SER A 349 24.36 -29.24 2.41
CA SER A 349 25.58 -28.58 1.93
C SER A 349 26.53 -29.50 1.15
N GLN A 350 26.41 -30.82 1.29
CA GLN A 350 27.27 -31.77 0.58
C GLN A 350 26.97 -31.87 -0.93
N PHE A 351 25.84 -31.34 -1.38
CA PHE A 351 25.36 -31.42 -2.77
C PHE A 351 25.40 -30.07 -3.50
N GLY A 352 26.15 -29.11 -2.95
CA GLY A 352 26.45 -27.83 -3.59
C GLY A 352 27.87 -27.80 -4.16
N GLY A 353 28.28 -26.62 -4.63
CA GLY A 353 29.64 -26.38 -5.11
C GLY A 353 29.91 -26.82 -6.55
N SER A 354 31.06 -26.39 -7.08
CA SER A 354 31.47 -26.57 -8.47
C SER A 354 32.57 -27.62 -8.67
N ASP A 355 33.00 -28.29 -7.61
CA ASP A 355 34.08 -29.28 -7.62
C ASP A 355 33.62 -30.66 -8.10
N LYS A 356 32.33 -30.97 -7.93
CA LYS A 356 31.73 -32.27 -8.28
C LYS A 356 30.46 -32.09 -9.09
N VAL A 357 30.18 -33.08 -9.92
CA VAL A 357 28.90 -33.23 -10.61
C VAL A 357 28.10 -34.30 -9.89
N PHE A 358 26.88 -33.95 -9.48
CA PHE A 358 25.95 -34.87 -8.84
C PHE A 358 24.84 -35.27 -9.81
N VAL A 359 24.26 -36.45 -9.57
CA VAL A 359 23.08 -36.93 -10.30
C VAL A 359 22.02 -37.41 -9.32
N PHE A 360 20.75 -37.14 -9.65
CA PHE A 360 19.58 -37.60 -8.91
C PHE A 360 18.74 -38.56 -9.75
N ASP A 361 19.12 -39.84 -9.75
CA ASP A 361 18.52 -40.90 -10.59
C ASP A 361 18.00 -42.10 -9.77
N GLN A 362 17.87 -41.90 -8.46
CA GLN A 362 17.46 -42.92 -7.50
C GLN A 362 16.73 -42.28 -6.32
N TYR A 363 15.97 -43.07 -5.56
CA TYR A 363 15.34 -42.57 -4.35
C TYR A 363 16.35 -42.05 -3.32
N SER A 364 15.89 -41.13 -2.48
CA SER A 364 16.58 -40.61 -1.28
C SER A 364 17.48 -39.40 -1.54
N LYS A 365 18.69 -39.58 -2.09
CA LYS A 365 19.69 -38.50 -2.16
C LYS A 365 20.53 -38.54 -3.43
N PRO A 366 21.06 -37.39 -3.90
CA PRO A 366 22.01 -37.35 -5.00
C PRO A 366 23.23 -38.23 -4.74
N ARG A 367 23.79 -38.79 -5.81
CA ARG A 367 25.12 -39.45 -5.78
C ARG A 367 26.11 -38.63 -6.59
N VAL A 368 27.39 -38.74 -6.26
CA VAL A 368 28.46 -38.15 -7.08
C VAL A 368 28.50 -38.90 -8.41
N LEU A 369 28.34 -38.18 -9.51
CA LEU A 369 28.52 -38.71 -10.86
C LEU A 369 30.00 -38.59 -11.27
N ARG A 370 30.64 -37.45 -11.00
CA ARG A 370 32.07 -37.21 -11.25
C ARG A 370 32.70 -36.33 -10.18
N ASN A 371 33.97 -36.59 -9.89
CA ASN A 371 34.81 -35.79 -8.98
C ASN A 371 35.57 -34.65 -9.69
N SER A 372 34.96 -34.05 -10.70
CA SER A 372 35.51 -32.91 -11.44
C SER A 372 34.39 -32.11 -12.08
N ALA A 373 34.60 -30.81 -12.26
CA ALA A 373 33.73 -29.94 -13.03
C ALA A 373 33.66 -30.36 -14.51
N PRO A 374 32.58 -30.03 -15.24
CA PRO A 374 32.59 -30.13 -16.70
C PRO A 374 33.69 -29.22 -17.27
N THR A 375 34.24 -29.61 -18.42
CA THR A 375 35.39 -28.96 -19.06
C THR A 375 35.20 -27.45 -19.24
N GLY A 376 33.98 -27.01 -19.59
CA GLY A 376 33.62 -25.60 -19.74
C GLY A 376 33.26 -24.85 -18.44
N GLY A 377 33.32 -25.51 -17.28
CA GLY A 377 32.98 -24.96 -15.97
C GLY A 377 31.49 -24.71 -15.73
N THR A 378 30.62 -25.09 -16.67
CA THR A 378 29.16 -24.94 -16.59
C THR A 378 28.48 -25.92 -17.53
N PHE A 379 27.25 -26.33 -17.20
CA PHE A 379 26.43 -27.17 -18.08
C PHE A 379 25.52 -26.34 -19.00
N TYR A 380 25.30 -25.08 -18.67
CA TYR A 380 24.51 -24.14 -19.45
C TYR A 380 25.34 -22.92 -19.88
N PRO A 381 26.21 -23.03 -20.90
CA PRO A 381 27.16 -21.99 -21.31
C PRO A 381 26.50 -20.86 -22.13
N ALA A 382 25.43 -20.27 -21.60
CA ALA A 382 24.76 -19.13 -22.23
C ALA A 382 25.72 -17.94 -22.34
N ILE A 383 25.89 -17.41 -23.55
CA ILE A 383 26.59 -16.17 -23.83
C ILE A 383 25.60 -15.04 -23.57
N LEU A 384 25.87 -14.31 -22.50
CA LEU A 384 25.20 -13.06 -22.21
C LEU A 384 26.06 -11.95 -22.82
N ASN A 385 25.53 -11.22 -23.80
CA ASN A 385 26.19 -10.03 -24.33
C ASN A 385 26.25 -9.03 -23.17
N GLY A 386 27.46 -8.73 -22.71
CA GLY A 386 27.72 -8.04 -21.44
C GLY A 386 28.37 -8.91 -20.37
N GLY A 387 29.23 -9.85 -20.76
CA GLY A 387 30.01 -10.69 -19.85
C GLY A 387 30.69 -9.86 -18.75
N GLY A 388 30.38 -10.19 -17.49
CA GLY A 388 31.13 -9.73 -16.32
C GLY A 388 31.26 -8.21 -16.13
N SER A 389 30.39 -7.40 -16.72
CA SER A 389 30.33 -5.97 -16.40
C SER A 389 29.40 -5.77 -15.22
N ASN A 390 29.87 -5.02 -14.21
CA ASN A 390 29.02 -4.34 -13.25
C ASN A 390 27.81 -3.75 -14.00
N ILE A 391 26.61 -4.27 -13.74
CA ILE A 391 25.36 -3.78 -14.32
C ILE A 391 25.09 -2.47 -13.61
N SER A 392 25.60 -1.39 -14.20
CA SER A 392 25.54 -0.07 -13.60
C SER A 392 24.09 0.34 -13.36
N VAL A 393 23.83 0.91 -12.20
CA VAL A 393 22.55 1.59 -11.95
C VAL A 393 22.31 2.64 -13.04
N SER A 394 21.21 2.48 -13.77
CA SER A 394 20.77 3.44 -14.79
C SER A 394 19.96 4.57 -14.18
N SER A 395 19.16 4.27 -13.16
CA SER A 395 18.37 5.25 -12.43
C SER A 395 18.05 4.78 -11.02
N VAL A 396 17.80 5.75 -10.14
CA VAL A 396 17.15 5.54 -8.85
C VAL A 396 15.89 6.40 -8.85
N SER A 397 14.80 5.91 -8.27
CA SER A 397 13.59 6.69 -8.00
C SER A 397 13.15 6.49 -6.56
N LEU A 398 12.26 7.38 -6.08
CA LEU A 398 11.69 7.33 -4.74
C LEU A 398 10.17 7.16 -4.83
N SER A 399 9.60 6.49 -3.83
CA SER A 399 8.14 6.28 -3.72
C SER A 399 7.35 7.59 -3.67
N HIS A 400 7.96 8.71 -3.28
CA HIS A 400 7.33 10.02 -3.20
C HIS A 400 8.32 11.13 -3.59
N ALA A 401 7.92 12.02 -4.49
CA ALA A 401 8.72 13.21 -4.85
C ALA A 401 8.63 14.33 -3.81
N ALA A 402 7.56 14.36 -3.01
CA ALA A 402 7.41 15.26 -1.87
C ALA A 402 6.57 14.61 -0.77
N ILE A 403 6.85 14.97 0.48
CA ILE A 403 6.16 14.51 1.69
C ILE A 403 5.99 15.71 2.63
N SER A 404 4.79 15.87 3.19
CA SER A 404 4.58 16.73 4.36
C SER A 404 4.58 15.87 5.63
N LEU A 405 5.33 16.29 6.65
CA LEU A 405 5.42 15.65 7.97
C LEU A 405 5.17 16.69 9.06
N ASN A 406 4.52 16.30 10.15
CA ASN A 406 4.60 17.09 11.38
C ASN A 406 5.96 16.85 12.07
N VAL A 407 6.44 17.80 12.87
CA VAL A 407 7.60 17.58 13.77
C VAL A 407 7.43 16.26 14.56
N ASP A 408 8.53 15.53 14.73
CA ASP A 408 8.63 14.19 15.33
C ASP A 408 8.00 13.03 14.52
N GLU A 409 7.30 13.30 13.41
CA GLU A 409 6.82 12.23 12.55
C GLU A 409 7.97 11.55 11.82
N THR A 410 7.82 10.24 11.63
CA THR A 410 8.75 9.44 10.85
C THR A 410 8.02 8.80 9.67
N ARG A 411 8.61 8.86 8.49
CA ARG A 411 8.07 8.22 7.28
C ARG A 411 9.16 7.52 6.47
N LYS A 412 8.82 6.34 5.97
CA LYS A 412 9.69 5.57 5.11
C LYS A 412 9.60 6.07 3.67
N LEU A 413 10.74 6.44 3.09
CA LEU A 413 10.93 6.53 1.64
C LEU A 413 11.46 5.19 1.14
N ASN A 414 10.85 4.66 0.09
CA ASN A 414 11.34 3.45 -0.58
C ASN A 414 12.01 3.86 -1.88
N GLU A 415 13.22 3.39 -2.09
CA GLU A 415 13.97 3.55 -3.33
C GLU A 415 13.68 2.40 -4.29
N THR A 416 13.67 2.72 -5.59
CA THR A 416 13.70 1.72 -6.66
C THR A 416 14.96 1.95 -7.48
N VAL A 417 15.81 0.92 -7.56
CA VAL A 417 17.07 0.96 -8.31
C VAL A 417 16.87 0.19 -9.61
N LEU A 418 17.02 0.90 -10.73
CA LEU A 418 16.95 0.31 -12.07
C LEU A 418 18.33 0.28 -12.74
N PRO A 419 18.60 -0.74 -13.57
CA PRO A 419 17.71 -1.86 -13.83
C PRO A 419 17.60 -2.80 -12.62
N ASN A 420 16.50 -3.55 -12.50
CA ASN A 420 16.27 -4.48 -11.37
C ASN A 420 17.30 -5.62 -11.29
N ASN A 421 18.22 -5.73 -12.24
CA ASN A 421 19.35 -6.65 -12.20
C ASN A 421 20.70 -5.91 -12.02
N ALA A 422 20.71 -4.63 -11.64
CA ALA A 422 21.95 -3.89 -11.34
C ALA A 422 22.83 -4.68 -10.36
N THR A 423 24.13 -4.73 -10.64
CA THR A 423 25.07 -5.61 -9.92
C THR A 423 25.29 -5.12 -8.49
N ASN A 424 25.29 -3.80 -8.29
CA ASN A 424 25.29 -3.18 -6.98
C ASN A 424 24.09 -2.24 -6.83
N LYS A 425 23.08 -2.69 -6.10
CA LYS A 425 21.88 -1.88 -5.78
C LYS A 425 21.98 -1.13 -4.46
N SER A 426 23.13 -1.17 -3.78
CA SER A 426 23.27 -0.44 -2.53
C SER A 426 23.16 1.06 -2.77
N VAL A 427 22.51 1.75 -1.84
CA VAL A 427 22.30 3.19 -1.88
C VAL A 427 22.76 3.83 -0.59
N THR A 428 23.08 5.11 -0.65
CA THR A 428 23.29 5.98 0.51
C THR A 428 22.25 7.08 0.53
N TRP A 429 21.86 7.45 1.75
CA TRP A 429 20.86 8.49 2.01
C TRP A 429 21.52 9.71 2.64
N SER A 430 21.01 10.89 2.31
CA SER A 430 21.46 12.16 2.89
C SER A 430 20.30 13.13 3.02
N SER A 431 20.42 14.08 3.95
CA SER A 431 19.51 15.21 4.10
C SER A 431 20.26 16.51 3.79
N SER A 432 19.60 17.45 3.12
CA SER A 432 20.14 18.80 2.91
C SER A 432 20.23 19.60 4.21
N ASP A 433 19.37 19.31 5.20
CA ASP A 433 19.35 19.96 6.51
C ASP A 433 18.83 19.00 7.58
N THR A 434 19.76 18.48 8.39
CA THR A 434 19.44 17.55 9.48
C THR A 434 18.77 18.22 10.67
N SER A 435 18.78 19.55 10.77
CA SER A 435 18.03 20.28 11.81
C SER A 435 16.54 20.36 11.50
N ILE A 436 16.14 20.17 10.24
CA ILE A 436 14.75 20.13 9.77
C ILE A 436 14.26 18.69 9.61
N ALA A 437 15.01 17.83 8.92
CA ALA A 437 14.68 16.40 8.78
C ALA A 437 15.93 15.53 8.67
N THR A 438 15.94 14.39 9.36
CA THR A 438 17.02 13.39 9.28
C THR A 438 16.57 12.18 8.48
N VAL A 439 17.52 11.40 7.93
CA VAL A 439 17.23 10.13 7.26
C VAL A 439 18.26 9.08 7.66
N ASN A 440 17.83 7.86 7.96
CA ASN A 440 18.74 6.76 8.29
C ASN A 440 19.14 5.93 7.06
N SER A 441 20.07 4.99 7.23
CA SER A 441 20.59 4.13 6.15
C SER A 441 19.54 3.26 5.46
N SER A 442 18.38 3.07 6.08
CA SER A 442 17.27 2.34 5.46
C SER A 442 16.38 3.24 4.60
N GLY A 443 16.48 4.57 4.67
CA GLY A 443 15.53 5.50 4.04
C GLY A 443 14.34 5.89 4.94
N SER A 444 14.46 5.71 6.26
CA SER A 444 13.48 6.23 7.22
C SER A 444 13.80 7.69 7.53
N VAL A 445 12.88 8.59 7.19
CA VAL A 445 12.98 10.04 7.41
C VAL A 445 12.30 10.41 8.72
N THR A 446 12.94 11.19 9.58
CA THR A 446 12.37 11.72 10.83
C THR A 446 12.39 13.25 10.78
N ALA A 447 11.22 13.87 10.97
CA ALA A 447 11.07 15.32 11.04
C ALA A 447 11.57 15.86 12.40
N VAL A 448 12.35 16.95 12.37
CA VAL A 448 13.04 17.52 13.53
C VAL A 448 12.50 18.91 13.89
N SER A 449 12.34 19.80 12.91
CA SER A 449 11.79 21.15 13.13
C SER A 449 11.11 21.67 11.86
N SER A 450 10.24 22.67 12.00
CA SER A 450 9.52 23.25 10.86
C SER A 450 10.46 23.85 9.81
N GLY A 451 10.15 23.61 8.54
CA GLY A 451 10.99 24.02 7.42
C GLY A 451 10.92 23.06 6.26
N VAL A 452 11.84 23.20 5.30
CA VAL A 452 11.93 22.33 4.13
C VAL A 452 13.33 21.73 4.05
N ALA A 453 13.40 20.40 3.98
CA ALA A 453 14.63 19.66 3.75
C ALA A 453 14.48 18.74 2.52
N ILE A 454 15.56 18.53 1.78
CA ILE A 454 15.60 17.62 0.64
C ILE A 454 16.33 16.35 1.07
N ILE A 455 15.62 15.22 1.01
CA ILE A 455 16.22 13.90 1.24
C ILE A 455 16.65 13.32 -0.10
N THR A 456 17.92 12.97 -0.22
CA THR A 456 18.51 12.43 -1.44
C THR A 456 18.98 11.00 -1.23
N VAL A 457 18.51 10.09 -2.07
CA VAL A 457 19.07 8.75 -2.22
C VAL A 457 20.05 8.76 -3.39
N THR A 458 21.22 8.15 -3.20
CA THR A 458 22.27 8.04 -4.21
C THR A 458 22.67 6.58 -4.36
N SER A 459 22.69 6.04 -5.58
CA SER A 459 23.26 4.72 -5.81
C SER A 459 24.77 4.75 -5.61
N ASN A 460 25.28 3.78 -4.84
CA ASN A 460 26.72 3.61 -4.65
C ASN A 460 27.44 3.23 -5.95
N ASP A 461 26.68 2.72 -6.91
CA ASP A 461 27.12 2.38 -8.24
C ASP A 461 26.60 3.41 -9.24
N GLY A 462 27.50 4.16 -9.88
CA GLY A 462 27.16 5.15 -10.91
C GLY A 462 26.57 6.48 -10.43
N ASN A 463 26.47 6.72 -9.11
CA ASN A 463 26.03 7.97 -8.48
C ASN A 463 24.70 8.51 -9.03
N LYS A 464 23.74 7.62 -9.31
CA LYS A 464 22.40 8.03 -9.74
C LYS A 464 21.61 8.49 -8.53
N THR A 465 20.94 9.61 -8.65
CA THR A 465 20.25 10.27 -7.53
C THR A 465 18.76 10.38 -7.77
N ALA A 466 17.99 10.28 -6.69
CA ALA A 466 16.62 10.76 -6.62
C ALA A 466 16.42 11.53 -5.32
N SER A 467 15.55 12.52 -5.34
CA SER A 467 15.30 13.41 -4.21
C SER A 467 13.82 13.49 -3.87
N SER A 468 13.53 13.62 -2.58
CA SER A 468 12.20 13.90 -2.06
C SER A 468 12.23 15.20 -1.26
N THR A 469 11.29 16.10 -1.54
CA THR A 469 11.13 17.33 -0.75
C THR A 469 10.32 17.02 0.50
N ILE A 470 10.91 17.23 1.67
CA ILE A 470 10.26 17.07 2.97
C ILE A 470 9.88 18.44 3.47
N THR A 471 8.59 18.73 3.50
CA THR A 471 8.04 19.89 4.19
C THR A 471 7.70 19.46 5.60
N VAL A 472 8.45 19.94 6.58
CA VAL A 472 8.09 19.77 7.98
C VAL A 472 7.25 20.96 8.40
N VAL A 473 6.02 20.70 8.78
CA VAL A 473 5.14 21.70 9.37
C VAL A 473 5.18 21.54 10.88
N ASP A 474 5.19 22.66 11.60
CA ASP A 474 4.93 22.61 13.04
C ASP A 474 3.48 22.16 13.23
N GLY A 475 3.30 20.89 13.56
CA GLY A 475 2.04 20.38 14.11
C GLY A 475 1.71 20.99 15.49
N THR A 476 2.56 21.87 16.00
CA THR A 476 2.51 22.56 17.30
C THR A 476 2.24 24.06 17.18
N GLY A 477 1.75 24.54 16.03
CA GLY A 477 1.25 25.92 15.95
C GLY A 477 0.17 26.14 17.02
N SER A 478 0.40 27.08 17.95
CA SER A 478 -0.58 27.51 18.94
C SER A 478 -1.91 27.80 18.22
N GLN A 479 -2.93 27.04 18.53
CA GLN A 479 -4.27 27.22 17.98
C GLN A 479 -4.99 28.30 18.78
N PHE A 480 -5.91 29.03 18.14
CA PHE A 480 -6.70 30.08 18.77
C PHE A 480 -8.19 29.82 18.53
N ILE A 481 -8.99 29.91 19.59
CA ILE A 481 -10.44 29.80 19.51
C ILE A 481 -11.10 30.88 20.37
N THR A 482 -12.16 31.49 19.85
CA THR A 482 -13.05 32.38 20.60
C THR A 482 -14.34 31.63 20.92
N LEU A 483 -14.66 31.52 22.20
CA LEU A 483 -15.86 30.86 22.70
C LEU A 483 -16.84 31.92 23.20
N THR A 484 -18.12 31.75 22.87
CA THR A 484 -19.21 32.50 23.49
C THR A 484 -19.80 31.68 24.63
N PRO A 485 -20.35 32.32 25.69
CA PRO A 485 -20.97 31.57 26.78
C PRO A 485 -22.17 30.75 26.27
N ILE A 486 -22.29 29.51 26.75
CA ILE A 486 -23.47 28.67 26.54
C ILE A 486 -24.59 29.07 27.48
N HIS A 487 -24.24 29.57 28.68
CA HIS A 487 -25.17 30.16 29.64
C HIS A 487 -24.58 31.41 30.29
N ASP A 488 -25.37 32.46 30.50
CA ASP A 488 -25.00 33.56 31.39
C ASP A 488 -26.20 34.17 32.12
N ALA A 489 -25.98 34.65 33.35
CA ALA A 489 -27.01 35.30 34.16
C ALA A 489 -26.34 36.04 35.33
N TYR A 490 -27.06 36.96 35.96
CA TYR A 490 -26.62 37.54 37.24
C TYR A 490 -27.67 37.35 38.33
N LEU A 491 -27.20 37.30 39.57
CA LEU A 491 -28.04 37.30 40.76
C LEU A 491 -27.96 38.67 41.43
N GLN A 492 -29.10 39.20 41.89
CA GLN A 492 -29.19 40.52 42.54
C GLN A 492 -29.93 40.47 43.89
N GLY A 493 -29.40 41.24 44.85
CA GLY A 493 -30.03 41.53 46.15
C GLY A 493 -29.85 40.42 47.17
N SER A 494 -30.35 40.63 48.39
CA SER A 494 -30.28 39.63 49.48
C SER A 494 -30.99 38.32 49.17
N ASP A 495 -32.02 38.38 48.32
CA ASP A 495 -32.80 37.22 47.89
C ASP A 495 -32.20 36.53 46.65
N GLU A 496 -31.14 37.11 46.08
CA GLU A 496 -30.45 36.64 44.88
C GLU A 496 -31.40 36.32 43.72
N THR A 497 -32.23 37.31 43.37
CA THR A 497 -33.13 37.18 42.23
C THR A 497 -32.32 37.04 40.95
N ARG A 498 -32.65 36.03 40.14
CA ARG A 498 -31.99 35.77 38.86
C ARG A 498 -32.48 36.72 37.77
N PHE A 499 -31.54 37.27 37.02
CA PHE A 499 -31.78 38.03 35.81
C PHE A 499 -31.06 37.37 34.63
N ASN A 500 -31.81 37.13 33.57
CA ASN A 500 -31.31 36.79 32.24
C ASN A 500 -31.92 37.78 31.24
N ASN A 501 -31.15 38.78 30.85
CA ASN A 501 -31.49 39.80 29.88
C ASN A 501 -30.20 40.26 29.20
N GLU A 502 -30.24 41.25 28.31
CA GLU A 502 -29.09 41.70 27.52
C GLU A 502 -27.87 42.20 28.33
N ILE A 503 -27.95 42.29 29.67
CA ILE A 503 -26.88 42.75 30.54
C ILE A 503 -26.55 41.76 31.67
N ILE A 504 -25.29 41.76 32.08
CA ILE A 504 -24.76 41.13 33.29
C ILE A 504 -24.28 42.25 34.22
N ARG A 505 -25.02 42.51 35.30
CA ARG A 505 -24.66 43.52 36.30
C ARG A 505 -23.78 42.94 37.40
N VAL A 506 -22.76 43.69 37.79
CA VAL A 506 -21.87 43.34 38.90
C VAL A 506 -21.74 44.51 39.87
N GLU A 507 -21.80 44.22 41.17
CA GLU A 507 -21.72 45.21 42.24
C GLU A 507 -21.37 44.51 43.57
N ASN A 508 -20.36 45.02 44.28
CA ASN A 508 -19.93 44.42 45.53
C ASN A 508 -21.10 44.28 46.53
N GLY A 509 -21.25 43.09 47.08
CA GLY A 509 -22.28 42.76 48.07
C GLY A 509 -23.73 42.77 47.56
N LYS A 510 -23.96 43.06 46.27
CA LYS A 510 -25.33 43.14 45.71
C LYS A 510 -25.54 42.32 44.46
N ARG A 511 -24.55 42.21 43.56
CA ARG A 511 -24.72 41.59 42.24
C ARG A 511 -23.47 40.83 41.80
N VAL A 512 -23.68 39.62 41.29
CA VAL A 512 -22.61 38.74 40.79
C VAL A 512 -23.05 38.17 39.44
N GLY A 513 -22.16 38.26 38.45
CA GLY A 513 -22.34 37.69 37.12
C GLY A 513 -21.80 36.27 37.02
N TYR A 514 -22.46 35.45 36.21
CA TYR A 514 -22.11 34.05 35.99
C TYR A 514 -22.14 33.75 34.50
N PHE A 515 -21.13 33.03 34.02
CA PHE A 515 -20.99 32.60 32.63
C PHE A 515 -20.60 31.11 32.60
N GLN A 516 -21.10 30.35 31.63
CA GLN A 516 -20.63 28.99 31.33
C GLN A 516 -20.03 28.94 29.93
N PHE A 517 -18.88 28.30 29.79
CA PHE A 517 -18.23 28.05 28.49
C PHE A 517 -18.04 26.56 28.25
N ASP A 518 -18.15 26.14 26.98
CA ASP A 518 -17.89 24.77 26.55
C ASP A 518 -16.49 24.66 25.92
N LEU A 519 -15.56 24.06 26.66
CA LEU A 519 -14.17 23.86 26.25
C LEU A 519 -13.96 22.55 25.48
N ARG A 520 -15.00 21.74 25.20
CA ARG A 520 -14.86 20.42 24.55
C ARG A 520 -14.30 20.45 23.14
N SER A 521 -14.28 21.62 22.51
CA SER A 521 -13.64 21.87 21.21
C SER A 521 -12.12 22.02 21.30
N ILE A 522 -11.57 22.17 22.50
CA ILE A 522 -10.14 22.32 22.76
C ILE A 522 -9.53 20.94 23.00
N SER A 523 -8.55 20.59 22.15
CA SER A 523 -7.85 19.30 22.21
C SER A 523 -6.36 19.55 22.40
N GLY A 524 -5.96 19.90 23.63
CA GLY A 524 -4.58 20.25 23.94
C GLY A 524 -4.40 20.98 25.26
N SER A 525 -3.19 21.45 25.51
CA SER A 525 -2.86 22.25 26.69
C SER A 525 -3.11 23.72 26.42
N ILE A 526 -3.93 24.37 27.25
CA ILE A 526 -4.20 25.82 27.16
C ILE A 526 -2.91 26.57 27.48
N THR A 527 -2.46 27.42 26.56
CA THR A 527 -1.27 28.27 26.71
C THR A 527 -1.59 29.71 27.03
N ASN A 528 -2.79 30.19 26.72
CA ASN A 528 -3.26 31.52 27.06
C ASN A 528 -4.79 31.54 27.14
N ALA A 529 -5.36 32.34 28.03
CA ALA A 529 -6.80 32.51 28.17
C ALA A 529 -7.16 33.96 28.52
N LYS A 530 -8.12 34.54 27.81
CA LYS A 530 -8.61 35.91 28.05
C LYS A 530 -10.13 35.97 28.06
N LEU A 531 -10.71 36.62 29.06
CA LEU A 531 -12.14 36.95 29.06
C LEU A 531 -12.33 38.38 28.56
N LYS A 532 -13.24 38.60 27.62
CA LYS A 532 -13.60 39.91 27.10
C LYS A 532 -15.07 40.21 27.36
N LEU A 533 -15.32 41.33 28.03
CA LEU A 533 -16.66 41.82 28.35
C LEU A 533 -16.78 43.29 27.95
N THR A 534 -17.90 43.65 27.33
CA THR A 534 -18.16 45.04 26.91
C THR A 534 -19.13 45.70 27.86
N CYS A 535 -18.75 46.84 28.45
CA CYS A 535 -19.66 47.64 29.27
C CYS A 535 -20.67 48.32 28.35
N ILE A 536 -21.96 47.98 28.46
CA ILE A 536 -23.01 48.49 27.56
C ILE A 536 -24.11 49.25 28.30
N ASN A 537 -24.14 49.14 29.62
CA ASN A 537 -25.06 49.87 30.49
C ASN A 537 -24.38 50.06 31.85
N ASP A 538 -24.78 51.09 32.60
CA ASP A 538 -24.21 51.46 33.89
C ASP A 538 -22.65 51.55 33.85
N SER A 539 -22.10 52.74 33.62
CA SER A 539 -20.64 52.92 33.74
C SER A 539 -20.23 52.86 35.21
N GLY A 540 -19.14 52.16 35.49
CA GLY A 540 -18.63 51.98 36.85
C GLY A 540 -17.12 52.10 36.95
N SER A 541 -16.57 51.78 38.11
CA SER A 541 -15.15 51.86 38.43
C SER A 541 -14.82 50.87 39.53
N GLY A 542 -13.58 50.41 39.58
CA GLY A 542 -13.05 49.56 40.65
C GLY A 542 -12.59 48.17 40.21
N GLU A 543 -12.22 47.31 41.17
CA GLU A 543 -11.66 45.99 40.84
C GLU A 543 -12.76 44.94 40.59
N VAL A 544 -12.72 44.33 39.40
CA VAL A 544 -13.56 43.20 39.01
C VAL A 544 -12.71 41.92 38.92
N ASN A 545 -13.11 40.92 39.70
CA ASN A 545 -12.52 39.60 39.72
C ASN A 545 -13.21 38.65 38.75
N VAL A 546 -12.41 37.78 38.14
CA VAL A 546 -12.84 36.63 37.34
C VAL A 546 -12.39 35.37 38.05
N GLU A 547 -13.34 34.53 38.44
CA GLU A 547 -13.11 33.37 39.29
C GLU A 547 -13.68 32.09 38.65
N LEU A 548 -13.04 30.95 38.89
CA LEU A 548 -13.52 29.65 38.45
C LEU A 548 -14.57 29.13 39.43
N GLY A 549 -15.73 28.71 38.91
CA GLY A 549 -16.79 28.07 39.66
C GLY A 549 -16.49 26.61 39.99
N ASN A 550 -16.90 26.16 41.19
CA ASN A 550 -16.70 24.78 41.64
C ASN A 550 -17.64 23.73 41.03
N ASN A 551 -18.68 24.15 40.29
CA ASN A 551 -19.63 23.27 39.62
C ASN A 551 -20.18 23.93 38.36
N ASN A 552 -20.89 23.14 37.54
CA ASN A 552 -21.52 23.59 36.30
C ASN A 552 -23.03 23.29 36.26
N ASP A 553 -23.65 23.05 37.42
CA ASP A 553 -25.01 22.51 37.52
C ASP A 553 -26.08 23.61 37.50
N TRP A 554 -25.92 24.55 36.57
CA TRP A 554 -26.82 25.70 36.40
C TRP A 554 -26.97 26.09 34.94
N THR A 555 -28.08 26.78 34.64
CA THR A 555 -28.40 27.39 33.35
C THR A 555 -29.10 28.73 33.60
N GLU A 556 -29.29 29.52 32.55
CA GLU A 556 -30.11 30.74 32.56
C GLU A 556 -31.53 30.57 33.11
N SER A 557 -32.10 29.38 33.00
CA SER A 557 -33.48 29.13 33.42
C SER A 557 -33.58 28.70 34.89
N ASN A 558 -32.47 28.25 35.50
CA ASN A 558 -32.50 27.65 36.83
C ASN A 558 -31.48 28.19 37.84
N LEU A 559 -30.60 29.13 37.46
CA LEU A 559 -29.61 29.70 38.39
C LEU A 559 -30.31 30.27 39.64
N SER A 560 -29.81 29.88 40.82
CA SER A 560 -30.35 30.25 42.11
C SER A 560 -29.32 30.01 43.23
N ASN A 561 -29.65 30.46 44.44
CA ASN A 561 -28.88 30.17 45.66
C ASN A 561 -28.59 28.68 45.92
N LYS A 562 -29.38 27.76 45.35
CA LYS A 562 -29.22 26.31 45.57
C LYS A 562 -28.14 25.68 44.69
N ASN A 563 -27.89 26.23 43.51
CA ASN A 563 -27.05 25.61 42.49
C ASN A 563 -26.04 26.58 41.86
N LYS A 564 -25.99 27.84 42.29
CA LYS A 564 -24.98 28.79 41.81
C LYS A 564 -23.57 28.21 42.05
N PRO A 565 -22.64 28.40 41.10
CA PRO A 565 -21.26 28.03 41.33
C PRO A 565 -20.67 28.92 42.42
N LEU A 566 -19.93 28.31 43.33
CA LEU A 566 -19.15 29.05 44.32
C LEU A 566 -17.73 29.24 43.79
N SER A 567 -17.11 30.38 44.13
CA SER A 567 -15.72 30.66 43.77
C SER A 567 -14.82 29.56 44.34
N SER A 568 -14.09 28.90 43.44
CA SER A 568 -13.11 27.87 43.77
C SER A 568 -11.68 28.40 43.68
N THR A 569 -11.44 29.37 42.78
CA THR A 569 -10.10 29.86 42.46
C THR A 569 -10.19 31.18 41.69
N LEU A 570 -9.39 32.19 42.06
CA LEU A 570 -9.21 33.41 41.28
C LEU A 570 -8.40 33.12 40.00
N LEU A 571 -8.94 33.51 38.84
CA LEU A 571 -8.31 33.38 37.54
C LEU A 571 -7.64 34.68 37.08
N GLY A 572 -8.24 35.83 37.38
CA GLY A 572 -7.67 37.14 37.06
C GLY A 572 -8.47 38.27 37.70
N SER A 573 -7.90 39.47 37.76
CA SER A 573 -8.59 40.68 38.19
C SER A 573 -8.19 41.86 37.32
N LEU A 574 -9.06 42.87 37.26
CA LEU A 574 -8.81 44.11 36.54
C LEU A 574 -9.43 45.25 37.36
N ASP A 575 -8.64 46.25 37.67
CA ASP A 575 -9.09 47.51 38.26
C ASP A 575 -9.07 48.59 37.18
N SER A 576 -10.22 49.22 36.93
CA SER A 576 -10.40 50.16 35.83
C SER A 576 -11.62 51.06 36.01
N ASP A 577 -11.66 52.16 35.27
CA ASP A 577 -12.90 52.91 34.98
C ASP A 577 -13.61 52.29 33.77
N TYR A 578 -14.78 51.70 33.99
CA TYR A 578 -15.59 50.98 33.00
C TYR A 578 -16.57 51.91 32.29
N SER A 579 -16.17 52.36 31.10
CA SER A 579 -16.91 53.30 30.26
C SER A 579 -17.83 52.58 29.27
N LEU A 580 -19.00 53.18 29.00
CA LEU A 580 -19.98 52.64 28.04
C LEU A 580 -19.36 52.47 26.64
N GLY A 581 -19.70 51.35 26.01
CA GLY A 581 -19.22 50.97 24.68
C GLY A 581 -17.79 50.42 24.65
N THR A 582 -17.11 50.30 25.79
CA THR A 582 -15.72 49.83 25.84
C THR A 582 -15.65 48.35 26.21
N THR A 583 -14.83 47.58 25.49
CA THR A 583 -14.50 46.18 25.78
C THR A 583 -13.27 46.08 26.66
N TYR A 584 -13.42 45.42 27.79
CA TYR A 584 -12.36 45.15 28.77
C TYR A 584 -11.91 43.71 28.66
N THR A 585 -10.62 43.47 28.90
CA THR A 585 -9.99 42.15 28.77
C THR A 585 -9.30 41.77 30.06
N TRP A 586 -9.64 40.60 30.60
CA TRP A 586 -8.96 39.98 31.73
C TRP A 586 -8.02 38.89 31.20
N ASP A 587 -6.74 39.00 31.50
CA ASP A 587 -5.79 37.90 31.32
C ASP A 587 -6.01 36.87 32.44
N LEU A 588 -6.30 35.63 32.07
CA LEU A 588 -6.63 34.57 33.02
C LEU A 588 -5.45 33.63 33.22
N ASP A 589 -5.24 33.16 34.46
CA ASP A 589 -4.27 32.12 34.78
C ASP A 589 -4.70 30.78 34.15
N ASN A 590 -4.17 30.53 32.95
CA ASN A 590 -4.49 29.38 32.12
C ASN A 590 -4.18 28.03 32.79
N ASN A 591 -3.24 27.99 33.75
CA ASN A 591 -2.89 26.75 34.44
C ASN A 591 -3.98 26.27 35.40
N LYS A 592 -4.91 27.17 35.76
CA LYS A 592 -6.04 26.88 36.67
C LYS A 592 -7.33 26.56 35.91
N ILE A 593 -7.37 26.76 34.60
CA ILE A 593 -8.54 26.46 33.77
C ILE A 593 -8.49 24.98 33.34
N PRO A 594 -9.56 24.19 33.56
CA PRO A 594 -9.65 22.82 33.06
C PRO A 594 -9.43 22.74 31.54
N THR A 595 -8.70 21.74 31.06
CA THR A 595 -8.29 21.62 29.65
C THR A 595 -9.38 21.02 28.73
N ASN A 596 -10.54 20.64 29.26
CA ASN A 596 -11.69 20.09 28.53
C ASN A 596 -12.94 20.14 29.44
N GLY A 597 -14.14 20.16 28.85
CA GLY A 597 -15.43 20.11 29.56
C GLY A 597 -16.14 21.46 29.61
N ILE A 598 -17.21 21.53 30.40
CA ILE A 598 -17.91 22.79 30.69
C ILE A 598 -17.22 23.44 31.89
N VAL A 599 -17.09 24.77 31.87
CA VAL A 599 -16.57 25.56 32.98
C VAL A 599 -17.50 26.71 33.30
N SER A 600 -17.67 26.99 34.59
CA SER A 600 -18.40 28.17 35.08
C SER A 600 -17.39 29.24 35.49
N ILE A 601 -17.60 30.46 35.03
CA ILE A 601 -16.83 31.65 35.35
C ILE A 601 -17.73 32.61 36.12
N ILE A 602 -17.24 33.07 37.26
CA ILE A 602 -17.91 34.03 38.14
C ILE A 602 -17.23 35.37 37.96
N VAL A 603 -18.01 36.42 37.73
CA VAL A 603 -17.53 37.80 37.63
C VAL A 603 -18.09 38.57 38.81
N SER A 604 -17.20 38.94 39.73
CA SER A 604 -17.54 39.56 41.01
C SER A 604 -16.83 40.92 41.15
N HIS A 605 -17.53 41.89 41.75
CA HIS A 605 -16.98 43.23 41.96
C HIS A 605 -16.49 43.36 43.41
N VAL A 606 -15.27 43.87 43.60
CA VAL A 606 -14.60 43.94 44.90
C VAL A 606 -14.84 45.29 45.59
N GLU A 607 -14.66 46.39 44.88
CA GLU A 607 -14.80 47.75 45.42
C GLU A 607 -15.09 48.72 44.30
N GLY A 608 -15.78 49.84 44.56
CA GLY A 608 -16.17 50.83 43.55
C GLY A 608 -17.69 50.93 43.34
N ASN A 609 -18.15 51.40 42.18
CA ASN A 609 -19.57 51.52 41.82
C ASN A 609 -20.03 50.50 40.76
N ASP A 610 -21.35 50.29 40.64
CA ASP A 610 -21.91 49.24 39.79
C ASP A 610 -21.64 49.43 38.31
N MET A 611 -21.61 48.31 37.58
CA MET A 611 -21.46 48.29 36.13
C MET A 611 -22.24 47.15 35.48
N ALA A 612 -22.57 47.31 34.20
CA ALA A 612 -23.23 46.27 33.42
C ALA A 612 -22.48 45.93 32.13
N PHE A 613 -22.07 44.67 32.04
CA PHE A 613 -21.51 44.09 30.83
C PHE A 613 -22.62 43.55 29.93
N ALA A 614 -22.35 43.40 28.65
CA ALA A 614 -23.23 42.69 27.73
C ALA A 614 -23.36 41.22 28.13
N SER A 615 -24.56 40.65 28.02
CA SER A 615 -24.78 39.21 28.09
C SER A 615 -24.72 38.58 26.67
N LYS A 616 -24.89 37.27 26.58
CA LYS A 616 -25.01 36.55 25.31
C LYS A 616 -26.26 36.94 24.51
N GLU A 617 -27.32 37.43 25.17
CA GLU A 617 -28.54 37.91 24.51
C GLU A 617 -28.29 39.21 23.76
N ASN A 618 -27.21 39.94 24.09
CA ASN A 618 -26.81 41.11 23.33
C ASN A 618 -26.24 40.71 21.96
N SER A 619 -26.94 41.06 20.88
CA SER A 619 -26.60 40.63 19.51
C SER A 619 -25.29 41.19 18.96
N THR A 620 -24.72 42.24 19.56
CA THR A 620 -23.54 42.95 19.02
C THR A 620 -22.29 42.73 19.85
N ASN A 621 -22.41 42.73 21.19
CA ASN A 621 -21.28 42.78 22.11
C ASN A 621 -21.16 41.51 22.99
N VAL A 622 -21.50 40.35 22.42
CA VAL A 622 -21.50 39.05 23.11
C VAL A 622 -20.17 38.81 23.85
N PRO A 623 -20.20 38.36 25.12
CA PRO A 623 -19.02 37.94 25.87
C PRO A 623 -18.15 36.92 25.14
N GLN A 624 -16.84 37.06 25.25
CA GLN A 624 -15.89 36.17 24.57
C GLN A 624 -14.84 35.61 25.54
N LEU A 625 -14.63 34.30 25.50
CA LEU A 625 -13.47 33.64 26.08
C LEU A 625 -12.52 33.24 24.95
N GLU A 626 -11.40 33.95 24.85
CA GLU A 626 -10.35 33.68 23.87
C GLU A 626 -9.32 32.73 24.46
N ILE A 627 -9.11 31.59 23.81
CA ILE A 627 -8.19 30.55 24.24
C ILE A 627 -7.13 30.32 23.17
N SER A 628 -5.86 30.39 23.57
CA SER A 628 -4.75 29.79 22.83
C SER A 628 -4.37 28.45 23.43
N TYR A 629 -4.13 27.43 22.60
CA TYR A 629 -3.76 26.10 23.08
C TYR A 629 -2.76 25.40 22.15
N LEU A 630 -1.90 24.56 22.74
CA LEU A 630 -1.02 23.66 22.01
C LEU A 630 -1.71 22.30 21.86
N PRO A 631 -1.95 21.81 20.63
CA PRO A 631 -2.54 20.50 20.42
C PRO A 631 -1.70 19.39 21.04
N THR A 632 -2.33 18.42 21.70
CA THR A 632 -1.61 17.23 22.17
C THR A 632 -1.21 16.36 20.98
N SER A 633 0.10 16.27 20.70
CA SER A 633 0.66 15.31 19.74
C SER A 633 0.25 13.90 20.19
N SER A 634 -0.59 13.25 19.40
CA SER A 634 -1.30 12.05 19.83
C SER A 634 -0.33 10.91 20.10
N ALA A 635 -0.17 10.53 21.38
CA ALA A 635 0.25 9.20 21.74
C ALA A 635 -0.74 8.20 21.09
N ARG A 636 -0.17 7.33 20.25
CA ARG A 636 -0.81 6.26 19.51
C ARG A 636 -1.69 5.40 20.43
N THR A 637 -3.01 5.55 20.32
CA THR A 637 -3.97 4.50 20.71
C THR A 637 -4.93 4.24 19.56
N THR A 638 -5.01 2.99 19.19
CA THR A 638 -5.71 2.38 18.06
C THR A 638 -7.21 2.67 18.07
N LEU A 639 -7.65 3.79 17.49
CA LEU A 639 -9.04 3.98 17.06
C LEU A 639 -9.07 4.67 15.70
N LYS A 640 -9.90 4.12 14.82
CA LYS A 640 -10.01 4.47 13.40
C LYS A 640 -10.30 5.96 13.23
N LYS A 641 -9.38 6.62 12.52
CA LYS A 641 -9.55 7.77 11.60
C LYS A 641 -10.91 8.47 11.68
N ASP A 642 -10.93 9.65 12.31
CA ASP A 642 -11.75 10.76 11.86
C ASP A 642 -11.07 12.12 12.12
N ILE A 643 -10.74 12.77 11.00
CA ILE A 643 -10.99 14.18 10.64
C ILE A 643 -10.39 15.27 11.55
N SER A 644 -9.25 15.82 11.11
CA SER A 644 -8.79 17.17 11.48
C SER A 644 -9.37 18.21 10.51
N LYS A 645 -9.91 19.30 11.07
CA LYS A 645 -10.39 20.51 10.36
C LYS A 645 -9.25 21.22 9.63
N ASN A 646 -9.27 21.19 8.30
CA ASN A 646 -9.03 22.31 7.38
C ASN A 646 -8.80 21.80 5.95
N ASP A 647 -9.73 20.98 5.46
CA ASP A 647 -9.89 20.85 4.02
C ASP A 647 -11.30 21.33 3.66
N ASN A 648 -11.40 22.01 2.53
CA ASN A 648 -12.62 22.39 1.80
C ASN A 648 -13.41 21.14 1.32
N ASN A 649 -13.60 20.17 2.19
CA ASN A 649 -14.05 18.83 1.88
C ASN A 649 -15.49 18.66 2.32
N VAL A 650 -16.41 18.82 1.38
CA VAL A 650 -17.73 18.18 1.46
C VAL A 650 -17.55 16.70 1.85
N LEU A 651 -18.20 16.26 2.92
CA LEU A 651 -18.11 14.92 3.46
C LEU A 651 -19.51 14.32 3.65
N ALA A 652 -19.71 13.04 3.33
CA ALA A 652 -20.94 12.32 3.66
C ALA A 652 -20.62 11.13 4.57
N TYR A 653 -21.26 11.04 5.72
CA TYR A 653 -21.02 10.00 6.73
C TYR A 653 -22.33 9.52 7.37
N PRO A 654 -22.45 8.22 7.67
CA PRO A 654 -23.60 7.71 8.38
C PRO A 654 -23.65 8.32 9.79
N ASN A 655 -24.81 8.81 10.20
CA ASN A 655 -25.10 9.16 11.58
C ASN A 655 -25.67 7.91 12.27
N PRO A 656 -24.87 7.21 13.09
CA PRO A 656 -25.27 5.93 13.67
C PRO A 656 -26.33 6.08 14.77
N PHE A 657 -26.61 7.30 15.26
CA PHE A 657 -27.59 7.53 16.31
C PHE A 657 -29.04 7.51 15.79
N ASN A 658 -29.26 7.96 14.56
CA ASN A 658 -30.61 8.12 13.98
C ASN A 658 -30.80 7.36 12.66
N ASN A 659 -29.79 6.63 12.18
CA ASN A 659 -29.78 5.88 10.93
C ASN A 659 -29.96 6.78 9.69
N GLU A 660 -29.41 7.99 9.77
CA GLU A 660 -29.39 8.99 8.70
C GLU A 660 -28.01 9.06 8.05
N LEU A 661 -27.94 9.70 6.88
CA LEU A 661 -26.69 10.07 6.24
C LEU A 661 -26.51 11.57 6.37
N SER A 662 -25.49 12.00 7.11
CA SER A 662 -25.14 13.41 7.25
C SER A 662 -24.20 13.82 6.12
N VAL A 663 -24.51 14.92 5.43
CA VAL A 663 -23.63 15.55 4.44
C VAL A 663 -23.19 16.89 4.99
N LEU A 664 -21.91 17.01 5.32
CA LEU A 664 -21.27 18.29 5.65
C LEU A 664 -20.89 18.99 4.35
N LEU A 665 -21.32 20.23 4.19
CA LEU A 665 -21.16 20.98 2.95
C LEU A 665 -19.80 21.68 2.84
N GLY A 666 -19.04 21.79 3.93
CA GLY A 666 -17.66 22.27 3.94
C GLY A 666 -17.48 23.78 3.63
N ASN A 667 -18.15 24.30 2.60
CA ASN A 667 -18.11 25.68 2.12
C ASN A 667 -19.51 26.32 2.05
N ASN A 668 -19.57 27.65 2.16
CA ASN A 668 -20.80 28.46 2.09
C ASN A 668 -21.26 28.76 0.64
N ASP A 669 -20.66 28.12 -0.37
CA ASP A 669 -20.87 28.40 -1.80
C ASP A 669 -21.68 27.32 -2.53
N ILE A 670 -22.07 26.24 -1.83
CA ILE A 670 -22.98 25.21 -2.33
C ILE A 670 -24.41 25.74 -2.28
N HIS A 671 -25.06 25.81 -3.44
CA HIS A 671 -26.43 26.31 -3.57
C HIS A 671 -27.44 25.20 -3.90
N SER A 672 -27.00 24.01 -4.32
CA SER A 672 -27.91 22.87 -4.55
C SER A 672 -27.33 21.51 -4.14
N ILE A 673 -28.22 20.60 -3.78
CA ILE A 673 -27.94 19.17 -3.56
C ILE A 673 -29.02 18.32 -4.25
N LYS A 674 -28.61 17.25 -4.92
CA LYS A 674 -29.49 16.24 -5.50
C LYS A 674 -28.95 14.84 -5.19
N VAL A 675 -29.84 13.94 -4.79
CA VAL A 675 -29.49 12.55 -4.47
C VAL A 675 -30.30 11.61 -5.34
N THR A 676 -29.63 10.67 -6.02
CA THR A 676 -30.28 9.65 -6.84
C THR A 676 -29.90 8.24 -6.39
N ASN A 677 -30.76 7.26 -6.67
CA ASN A 677 -30.34 5.86 -6.67
C ASN A 677 -29.52 5.54 -7.94
N ILE A 678 -29.03 4.31 -8.07
CA ILE A 678 -28.21 3.88 -9.22
C ILE A 678 -28.98 3.82 -10.55
N GLU A 679 -30.32 3.78 -10.50
CA GLU A 679 -31.21 3.82 -11.68
C GLU A 679 -31.50 5.26 -12.13
N GLY A 680 -30.92 6.26 -11.45
CA GLY A 680 -31.11 7.69 -11.76
C GLY A 680 -32.38 8.32 -11.17
N ARG A 681 -33.15 7.58 -10.35
CA ARG A 681 -34.33 8.12 -9.67
C ARG A 681 -33.92 9.07 -8.55
N ILE A 682 -34.46 10.29 -8.56
CA ILE A 682 -34.22 11.30 -7.52
C ILE A 682 -34.94 10.90 -6.23
N ILE A 683 -34.20 10.87 -5.12
CA ILE A 683 -34.71 10.50 -3.79
C ILE A 683 -34.70 11.67 -2.80
N TYR A 684 -33.91 12.69 -3.07
CA TYR A 684 -33.85 13.94 -2.32
C TYR A 684 -33.29 15.04 -3.22
N GLU A 685 -33.85 16.24 -3.16
CA GLU A 685 -33.34 17.41 -3.85
C GLU A 685 -33.66 18.66 -3.03
N LYS A 686 -32.68 19.55 -2.92
CA LYS A 686 -32.86 20.87 -2.30
C LYS A 686 -32.06 21.90 -3.09
N GLN A 687 -32.76 22.95 -3.51
CA GLN A 687 -32.23 24.09 -4.24
C GLN A 687 -32.20 25.30 -3.30
N GLN A 688 -31.34 26.28 -3.60
CA GLN A 688 -31.18 27.51 -2.81
C GLN A 688 -30.77 27.22 -1.35
N ILE A 689 -29.75 26.38 -1.16
CA ILE A 689 -29.17 26.12 0.17
C ILE A 689 -28.60 27.43 0.73
N SER A 690 -28.94 27.74 1.99
CA SER A 690 -28.47 28.96 2.65
C SER A 690 -26.95 28.92 2.85
N PRO A 691 -26.22 30.04 2.65
CA PRO A 691 -24.78 30.10 2.93
C PRO A 691 -24.39 29.72 4.36
N ASN A 692 -25.33 29.77 5.31
CA ASN A 692 -25.09 29.40 6.72
C ASN A 692 -25.46 27.95 7.03
N GLU A 693 -26.05 27.22 6.08
CA GLU A 693 -26.41 25.82 6.24
C GLU A 693 -25.20 24.94 5.88
N ASN A 694 -24.49 24.45 6.89
CA ASN A 694 -23.23 23.72 6.72
C ASN A 694 -23.40 22.19 6.76
N LYS A 695 -24.62 21.70 7.01
CA LYS A 695 -24.95 20.28 7.16
C LYS A 695 -26.36 20.00 6.64
N ILE A 696 -26.51 18.91 5.89
CA ILE A 696 -27.80 18.36 5.48
C ILE A 696 -27.90 16.92 5.97
N ASP A 697 -28.95 16.61 6.72
CA ASP A 697 -29.25 15.25 7.19
C ASP A 697 -30.27 14.58 6.25
N LEU A 698 -29.85 13.48 5.64
CA LEU A 698 -30.64 12.69 4.70
C LEU A 698 -31.21 11.45 5.40
N LEU A 699 -32.54 11.39 5.51
CA LEU A 699 -33.21 10.23 6.10
C LEU A 699 -33.24 9.05 5.11
N LEU A 700 -32.32 8.10 5.31
CA LEU A 700 -32.23 6.86 4.52
C LEU A 700 -32.86 5.64 5.19
N LYS A 701 -33.43 5.80 6.39
CA LYS A 701 -33.96 4.72 7.24
C LYS A 701 -34.95 3.79 6.51
N ASN A 702 -35.84 4.34 5.69
CA ASN A 702 -36.86 3.58 4.95
C ASN A 702 -36.54 3.39 3.45
N ARG A 703 -35.29 3.62 3.04
CA ARG A 703 -34.84 3.49 1.64
C ARG A 703 -34.18 2.12 1.42
N GLU A 704 -34.24 1.60 0.20
CA GLU A 704 -33.68 0.29 -0.13
C GLU A 704 -32.15 0.24 0.09
N ASN A 705 -31.62 -0.94 0.34
CA ASN A 705 -30.17 -1.12 0.34
C ASN A 705 -29.65 -0.96 -1.07
N GLY A 706 -28.53 -0.27 -1.23
CA GLY A 706 -28.04 0.07 -2.55
C GLY A 706 -27.11 1.26 -2.54
N MET A 707 -26.75 1.67 -3.74
CA MET A 707 -25.82 2.76 -3.99
C MET A 707 -26.61 4.03 -4.30
N TYR A 708 -26.21 5.11 -3.63
CA TYR A 708 -26.77 6.43 -3.80
C TYR A 708 -25.68 7.40 -4.25
N ILE A 709 -26.03 8.24 -5.22
CA ILE A 709 -25.15 9.28 -5.76
C ILE A 709 -25.67 10.62 -5.28
N ILE A 710 -24.79 11.39 -4.62
CA ILE A 710 -25.07 12.74 -4.14
C ILE A 710 -24.32 13.70 -5.05
N ILE A 711 -25.03 14.65 -5.63
CA ILE A 711 -24.51 15.67 -6.53
C ILE A 711 -24.74 17.00 -5.84
N LEU A 712 -23.69 17.80 -5.71
CA LEU A 712 -23.69 19.11 -5.08
C LEU A 712 -23.23 20.13 -6.10
N GLU A 713 -23.97 21.22 -6.25
CA GLU A 713 -23.60 22.32 -7.13
C GLU A 713 -23.26 23.54 -6.27
N GLY A 714 -22.02 23.98 -6.43
CA GLY A 714 -21.56 25.27 -5.93
C GLY A 714 -21.35 26.25 -7.07
N LYS A 715 -21.05 27.49 -6.72
CA LYS A 715 -20.97 28.63 -7.64
C LYS A 715 -20.11 28.41 -8.89
N GLU A 716 -18.99 27.67 -8.77
CA GLU A 716 -18.06 27.38 -9.89
C GLU A 716 -17.67 25.90 -10.03
N TYR A 717 -18.33 24.99 -9.31
CA TYR A 717 -17.97 23.57 -9.34
C TYR A 717 -19.15 22.65 -9.03
N THR A 718 -19.06 21.41 -9.51
CA THR A 718 -19.96 20.32 -9.15
C THR A 718 -19.16 19.23 -8.43
N LYS A 719 -19.63 18.78 -7.27
CA LYS A 719 -19.00 17.70 -6.50
C LYS A 719 -19.96 16.52 -6.37
N THR A 720 -19.44 15.32 -6.67
CA THR A 720 -20.22 14.09 -6.60
C THR A 720 -19.67 13.16 -5.53
N LEU A 721 -20.53 12.73 -4.60
CA LEU A 721 -20.22 11.74 -3.58
C LEU A 721 -21.00 10.46 -3.81
N LYS A 722 -20.40 9.34 -3.40
CA LYS A 722 -20.98 8.00 -3.53
C LYS A 722 -21.16 7.39 -2.15
N VAL A 723 -22.37 6.94 -1.85
CA VAL A 723 -22.69 6.29 -0.56
C VAL A 723 -23.34 4.94 -0.80
N ILE A 724 -22.95 3.94 -0.02
CA ILE A 724 -23.51 2.59 -0.10
C ILE A 724 -24.23 2.30 1.22
N LYS A 725 -25.55 2.12 1.14
CA LYS A 725 -26.34 1.61 2.26
C LYS A 725 -26.32 0.08 2.23
N LYS A 726 -25.82 -0.54 3.30
CA LYS A 726 -25.83 -1.99 3.54
C LYS A 726 -26.70 -2.27 4.79
N ASN A 727 -27.21 -3.50 4.90
CA ASN A 727 -27.96 -3.96 6.09
C ASN A 727 -27.15 -3.80 7.37
#